data_AF-A0A2G9NNF2-F1
#
_entry.id   AF-A0A2G9NNF2-F1
#
_cell.length_a   1.000
_cell.length_b   1.000
_cell.length_c   1.000
_cell.angle_alpha   90.00
_cell.angle_beta   90.00
_cell.angle_gamma   90.00
#
_symmetry.space_group_name_H-M   'P 1'
#
loop_
_entity.id
_entity.type
_entity.pdbx_description
1 polymer ?
#
loop_
_entity_poly.entity_id
_entity_poly.type
_entity_poly.pdbx_seq_one_letter_code
_entity_poly.pdbx_strand_id
1 'polypeptide(L)'
;MISVILAAGKGKRLGSLSDEKQKSSLIINKNIILLSQISKKIYIVVGHRKEDIFSEVKKLSKELREKIFFVEQKEQNGSATAVSIIESKLGEDDKQENILVCNGDTLLNLEIIKKVSKSKNNCLLAYTIDDPWNYGVLKIDKKNILEEVIEKPTKDEIKENNLGNFVNAGIYIFPFEIFDAIRETPINKKRNEYEITDSIMILNKEKPFEVIEIKKPLHISNEEDLKNERLGFKNIIESFSGIRVELKYLREEKLIDYANCFALFLNGKNKIVIGRDSRNSGKNIAKILIKFFTERGFLVYYVDIIPTPAIEFAIRETKSDGGIIITASHNPEDYNGLKFCKEDGSQLTKDEFEKMISYKNSELIEKKKGDWKNLRREIEKRYVKFILGFLKPEARSIIKAERLNLIIDLNGSSASRVISELVKELKFNAKIINKKFGQFEHKIEPTEDALEELISLCKEKNTAGATFDCDSDRLALITEKGKYLSGNEIFALGLINFLKANRSRVVINNMTSYIIKDICNEAGIKIYETDVGECNVVEAMKAKDCLVGGEGSSGGFILWPSRCRDGILSLLIILDYMCKENKTLHDLYEELPKRYYKKGGINKKIENLNDKLEDWCMRNNFNFKNFGKNAGFKIMFTEDIWVAIRSSQTEPSLIRIAVDSKSEAVTEKLTEKMKTVLEGF
;
A
#
# COMPACT_ATOMS: atom_id res chain seq x y z
N MET A 1 -29.78 -14.63 -15.15
CA MET A 1 -29.58 -13.67 -16.25
C MET A 1 -28.52 -14.18 -17.23
N ILE A 2 -28.54 -13.61 -18.43
CA ILE A 2 -27.59 -13.87 -19.52
C ILE A 2 -26.82 -12.59 -19.77
N SER A 3 -25.51 -12.69 -20.02
CA SER A 3 -24.70 -11.53 -20.36
C SER A 3 -24.24 -11.54 -21.81
N VAL A 4 -24.14 -10.35 -22.40
CA VAL A 4 -23.63 -10.11 -23.74
C VAL A 4 -22.55 -9.02 -23.66
N ILE A 5 -21.35 -9.35 -24.13
CA ILE A 5 -20.25 -8.40 -24.29
C ILE A 5 -20.16 -8.04 -25.77
N LEU A 6 -20.40 -6.77 -26.09
CA LEU A 6 -20.25 -6.26 -27.44
C LEU A 6 -18.77 -5.96 -27.72
N ALA A 7 -18.07 -6.93 -28.31
CA ALA A 7 -16.67 -6.86 -28.71
C ALA A 7 -16.50 -6.77 -30.23
N ALA A 8 -17.44 -6.10 -30.92
CA ALA A 8 -17.48 -6.05 -32.38
C ALA A 8 -16.84 -4.79 -33.02
N GLY A 9 -16.33 -3.84 -32.24
CA GLY A 9 -15.88 -2.54 -32.75
C GLY A 9 -14.42 -2.45 -33.21
N LYS A 10 -14.15 -1.58 -34.22
CA LYS A 10 -12.79 -1.21 -34.68
C LYS A 10 -12.05 -0.25 -33.73
N GLY A 11 -12.78 0.57 -32.95
CA GLY A 11 -12.23 1.36 -31.86
C GLY A 11 -11.11 2.35 -32.23
N LYS A 12 -11.36 3.33 -33.10
CA LYS A 12 -10.34 4.26 -33.63
C LYS A 12 -9.71 5.28 -32.66
N ARG A 13 -10.16 5.37 -31.39
CA ARG A 13 -9.73 6.46 -30.47
C ARG A 13 -8.32 6.28 -29.89
N LEU A 14 -7.74 5.09 -29.95
CA LEU A 14 -6.41 4.77 -29.38
C LEU A 14 -5.26 4.88 -30.39
N GLY A 15 -5.51 5.38 -31.61
CA GLY A 15 -4.48 5.48 -32.64
C GLY A 15 -3.83 4.12 -32.97
N SER A 16 -2.51 4.11 -33.14
CA SER A 16 -1.71 2.94 -33.54
C SER A 16 -1.86 1.72 -32.61
N LEU A 17 -2.16 1.93 -31.33
CA LEU A 17 -2.40 0.81 -30.38
C LEU A 17 -3.64 -0.02 -30.76
N SER A 18 -4.69 0.63 -31.27
CA SER A 18 -5.87 -0.09 -31.77
C SER A 18 -5.64 -0.73 -33.15
N ASP A 19 -4.64 -0.26 -33.89
CA ASP A 19 -4.29 -0.83 -35.20
C ASP A 19 -3.69 -2.22 -35.05
N GLU A 20 -3.07 -2.55 -33.91
CA GLU A 20 -2.48 -3.87 -33.62
C GLU A 20 -3.32 -4.75 -32.68
N LYS A 21 -4.19 -4.17 -31.84
CA LYS A 21 -5.01 -4.93 -30.87
C LYS A 21 -6.36 -4.26 -30.58
N GLN A 22 -7.43 -5.03 -30.59
CA GLN A 22 -8.78 -4.49 -30.36
C GLN A 22 -8.95 -3.94 -28.93
N LYS A 23 -9.59 -2.78 -28.76
CA LYS A 23 -9.89 -2.16 -27.45
C LYS A 23 -10.46 -3.14 -26.42
N SER A 24 -11.51 -3.86 -26.82
CA SER A 24 -12.21 -4.79 -25.93
C SER A 24 -11.27 -5.90 -25.44
N SER A 25 -10.33 -6.36 -26.26
CA SER A 25 -9.36 -7.40 -25.88
C SER A 25 -8.43 -6.96 -24.74
N LEU A 26 -8.28 -5.66 -24.48
CA LEU A 26 -7.41 -5.14 -23.43
C LEU A 26 -7.98 -5.45 -22.03
N ILE A 27 -9.30 -5.57 -21.90
CA ILE A 27 -9.98 -5.72 -20.60
C ILE A 27 -11.05 -6.83 -20.55
N ILE A 28 -11.30 -7.54 -21.67
CA ILE A 28 -12.39 -8.53 -21.79
C ILE A 28 -12.37 -9.61 -20.70
N ASN A 29 -11.19 -10.11 -20.33
CA ASN A 29 -11.05 -11.13 -19.30
C ASN A 29 -11.59 -10.67 -17.95
N LYS A 30 -11.40 -9.39 -17.61
CA LYS A 30 -11.88 -8.82 -16.35
C LYS A 30 -13.40 -8.68 -16.34
N ASN A 31 -13.99 -8.24 -17.45
CA ASN A 31 -15.44 -8.21 -17.60
C ASN A 31 -16.05 -9.61 -17.52
N ILE A 32 -15.43 -10.62 -18.15
CA ILE A 32 -15.88 -12.01 -18.07
C ILE A 32 -15.87 -12.53 -16.63
N ILE A 33 -14.77 -12.31 -15.89
CA ILE A 33 -14.65 -12.75 -14.49
C ILE A 33 -15.79 -12.14 -13.65
N LEU A 34 -16.02 -10.83 -13.79
CA LEU A 34 -17.06 -10.12 -13.04
C LEU A 34 -18.47 -10.58 -13.42
N LEU A 35 -18.76 -10.72 -14.71
CA LEU A 35 -20.06 -11.18 -15.19
C LEU A 35 -20.35 -12.64 -14.83
N SER A 36 -19.32 -13.48 -14.74
CA SER A 36 -19.48 -14.90 -14.39
C SER A 36 -20.04 -15.13 -12.99
N GLN A 37 -20.01 -14.11 -12.12
CA GLN A 37 -20.57 -14.13 -10.78
C GLN A 37 -22.10 -14.03 -10.76
N ILE A 38 -22.69 -13.45 -11.81
CA ILE A 38 -24.14 -13.17 -11.89
C ILE A 38 -24.81 -13.87 -13.08
N SER A 39 -24.03 -14.31 -14.07
CA SER A 39 -24.54 -14.83 -15.33
C SER A 39 -24.24 -16.31 -15.51
N LYS A 40 -25.26 -17.04 -15.97
CA LYS A 40 -25.15 -18.46 -16.32
C LYS A 40 -24.38 -18.64 -17.63
N LYS A 41 -24.64 -17.76 -18.60
CA LYS A 41 -24.02 -17.75 -19.93
C LYS A 41 -23.53 -16.35 -20.26
N ILE A 42 -22.36 -16.26 -20.90
CA ILE A 42 -21.75 -15.01 -21.35
C ILE A 42 -21.51 -15.13 -22.86
N TYR A 43 -22.28 -14.40 -23.65
CA TYR A 43 -22.10 -14.28 -25.08
C TYR A 43 -21.10 -13.16 -25.38
N ILE A 44 -20.11 -13.44 -26.20
CA ILE A 44 -19.14 -12.44 -26.68
C ILE A 44 -19.38 -12.26 -28.17
N VAL A 45 -19.95 -11.11 -28.52
CA VAL A 45 -20.21 -10.76 -29.92
C VAL A 45 -18.94 -10.13 -30.49
N VAL A 46 -18.28 -10.84 -31.39
CA VAL A 46 -17.03 -10.43 -32.05
C VAL A 46 -17.29 -10.09 -33.50
N GLY A 47 -16.55 -9.15 -34.07
CA GLY A 47 -16.69 -8.76 -35.48
C GLY A 47 -15.36 -8.39 -36.11
N HIS A 48 -14.64 -7.44 -35.49
CA HIS A 48 -13.30 -7.05 -35.91
C HIS A 48 -12.24 -7.74 -35.03
N ARG A 49 -11.17 -8.27 -35.65
CA ARG A 49 -10.02 -8.89 -34.94
C ARG A 49 -10.43 -9.96 -33.92
N LYS A 50 -11.37 -10.83 -34.31
CA LYS A 50 -11.93 -11.87 -33.43
C LYS A 50 -10.85 -12.78 -32.83
N GLU A 51 -9.79 -13.06 -33.58
CA GLU A 51 -8.65 -13.89 -33.17
C GLU A 51 -7.96 -13.32 -31.92
N ASP A 52 -7.84 -12.00 -31.81
CA ASP A 52 -7.24 -11.32 -30.65
C ASP A 52 -8.10 -11.55 -29.40
N ILE A 53 -9.42 -11.42 -29.54
CA ILE A 53 -10.36 -11.68 -28.45
C ILE A 53 -10.32 -13.16 -28.04
N PHE A 54 -10.35 -14.08 -29.00
CA PHE A 54 -10.24 -15.51 -28.73
C PHE A 54 -8.95 -15.84 -27.97
N SER A 55 -7.83 -15.23 -28.37
CA SER A 55 -6.52 -15.40 -27.72
C SER A 55 -6.54 -14.94 -26.27
N GLU A 56 -7.16 -13.79 -25.97
CA GLU A 56 -7.27 -13.31 -24.60
C GLU A 56 -8.15 -14.21 -23.73
N VAL A 57 -9.30 -14.66 -24.24
CA VAL A 57 -10.21 -15.53 -23.50
C VAL A 57 -9.62 -16.92 -23.27
N LYS A 58 -8.76 -17.42 -24.18
CA LYS A 58 -8.04 -18.70 -23.98
C LYS A 58 -7.15 -18.71 -22.73
N LYS A 59 -6.75 -17.55 -22.21
CA LYS A 59 -5.95 -17.41 -20.98
C LYS A 59 -6.76 -17.63 -19.70
N LEU A 60 -8.10 -17.62 -19.78
CA LEU A 60 -8.97 -17.85 -18.63
C LEU A 60 -9.01 -19.33 -18.21
N SER A 61 -9.38 -19.57 -16.95
CA SER A 61 -9.57 -20.92 -16.43
C SER A 61 -10.59 -21.71 -17.26
N LYS A 62 -10.45 -23.05 -17.25
CA LYS A 62 -11.36 -23.94 -17.98
C LYS A 62 -12.82 -23.71 -17.56
N GLU A 63 -13.08 -23.60 -16.26
CA GLU A 63 -14.40 -23.35 -15.69
C GLU A 63 -15.05 -22.07 -16.21
N LEU A 64 -14.30 -20.97 -16.30
CA LEU A 64 -14.84 -19.72 -16.86
C LEU A 64 -15.11 -19.86 -18.35
N ARG A 65 -14.25 -20.56 -19.09
CA ARG A 65 -14.41 -20.76 -20.54
C ARG A 65 -15.65 -21.57 -20.90
N GLU A 66 -16.11 -22.47 -20.02
CA GLU A 66 -17.33 -23.26 -20.22
C GLU A 66 -18.61 -22.41 -20.19
N LYS A 67 -18.57 -21.21 -19.59
CA LYS A 67 -19.69 -20.26 -19.58
C LYS A 67 -19.71 -19.32 -20.79
N ILE A 68 -18.71 -19.37 -21.66
CA ILE A 68 -18.47 -18.37 -22.71
C ILE A 68 -18.89 -18.89 -24.08
N PHE A 69 -19.68 -18.10 -24.80
CA PHE A 69 -20.18 -18.41 -26.13
C PHE A 69 -19.81 -17.30 -27.10
N PHE A 70 -19.04 -17.63 -28.12
CA PHE A 70 -18.65 -16.66 -29.13
C PHE A 70 -19.66 -16.59 -30.26
N VAL A 71 -20.00 -15.36 -30.66
CA VAL A 71 -20.96 -15.09 -31.73
C VAL A 71 -20.33 -14.08 -32.69
N GLU A 72 -20.25 -14.43 -33.97
CA GLU A 72 -19.60 -13.58 -34.96
C GLU A 72 -20.61 -12.69 -35.68
N GLN A 73 -20.41 -11.38 -35.58
CA GLN A 73 -21.08 -10.36 -36.38
C GLN A 73 -20.31 -10.15 -37.69
N LYS A 74 -20.77 -10.82 -38.74
CA LYS A 74 -20.16 -10.73 -40.09
C LYS A 74 -20.32 -9.33 -40.70
N GLU A 75 -21.51 -8.75 -40.58
CA GLU A 75 -21.81 -7.38 -41.04
C GLU A 75 -21.94 -6.44 -39.84
N GLN A 76 -21.04 -5.45 -39.74
CA GLN A 76 -20.96 -4.53 -38.62
C GLN A 76 -21.89 -3.32 -38.81
N ASN A 77 -23.19 -3.57 -38.85
CA ASN A 77 -24.22 -2.57 -39.16
C ASN A 77 -24.77 -1.85 -37.89
N GLY A 78 -24.12 -1.98 -36.74
CA GLY A 78 -24.51 -1.30 -35.49
C GLY A 78 -24.62 -2.23 -34.27
N SER A 79 -24.91 -1.63 -33.11
CA SER A 79 -24.99 -2.34 -31.83
C SER A 79 -26.29 -3.13 -31.65
N ALA A 80 -27.42 -2.67 -32.21
CA ALA A 80 -28.68 -3.42 -32.19
C ALA A 80 -28.55 -4.74 -32.97
N THR A 81 -27.95 -4.68 -34.16
CA THR A 81 -27.70 -5.89 -34.97
C THR A 81 -26.66 -6.81 -34.32
N ALA A 82 -25.69 -6.26 -33.57
CA ALA A 82 -24.76 -7.08 -32.80
C ALA A 82 -25.49 -7.90 -31.72
N VAL A 83 -26.46 -7.28 -31.04
CA VAL A 83 -27.30 -7.95 -30.04
C VAL A 83 -28.24 -8.96 -30.72
N SER A 84 -28.89 -8.64 -31.85
CA SER A 84 -29.88 -9.55 -32.45
C SER A 84 -29.32 -10.92 -32.85
N ILE A 85 -28.03 -11.02 -33.20
CA ILE A 85 -27.42 -12.29 -33.63
C ILE A 85 -27.49 -13.34 -32.51
N ILE A 86 -27.47 -12.90 -31.24
CA ILE A 86 -27.54 -13.83 -30.12
C ILE A 86 -28.92 -14.48 -29.96
N GLU A 87 -30.00 -13.89 -30.49
CA GLU A 87 -31.38 -14.41 -30.39
C GLU A 87 -31.47 -15.87 -30.83
N SER A 88 -30.87 -16.19 -31.98
CA SER A 88 -30.81 -17.55 -32.54
C SER A 88 -29.98 -18.56 -31.72
N LYS A 89 -29.25 -18.08 -30.71
CA LYS A 89 -28.37 -18.87 -29.83
C LYS A 89 -28.94 -19.07 -28.42
N LEU A 90 -30.09 -18.46 -28.14
CA LEU A 90 -30.79 -18.61 -26.88
C LEU A 90 -31.75 -19.82 -26.96
N GLY A 91 -31.73 -20.67 -25.95
CA GLY A 91 -32.70 -21.77 -25.78
C GLY A 91 -34.04 -21.29 -25.20
N GLU A 92 -35.02 -22.17 -25.08
CA GLU A 92 -36.34 -21.81 -24.51
C GLU A 92 -36.23 -21.32 -23.05
N ASP A 93 -35.39 -21.95 -22.23
CA ASP A 93 -35.16 -21.52 -20.84
C ASP A 93 -34.50 -20.14 -20.74
N ASP A 94 -33.73 -19.76 -21.77
CA ASP A 94 -33.03 -18.47 -21.81
C ASP A 94 -34.00 -17.30 -22.05
N LYS A 95 -35.18 -17.55 -22.65
CA LYS A 95 -36.18 -16.51 -22.95
C LYS A 95 -36.85 -15.94 -21.69
N GLN A 96 -36.77 -16.65 -20.57
CA GLN A 96 -37.31 -16.20 -19.28
C GLN A 96 -36.30 -15.36 -18.47
N GLU A 97 -35.06 -15.26 -18.95
CA GLU A 97 -33.98 -14.59 -18.24
C GLU A 97 -33.78 -13.16 -18.78
N ASN A 98 -33.47 -12.22 -17.88
CA ASN A 98 -33.02 -10.88 -18.31
C ASN A 98 -31.67 -10.96 -19.03
N ILE A 99 -31.53 -10.13 -20.05
CA ILE A 99 -30.33 -9.99 -20.88
C ILE A 99 -29.60 -8.73 -20.43
N LEU A 100 -28.38 -8.89 -19.93
CA LEU A 100 -27.45 -7.80 -19.62
C LEU A 100 -26.50 -7.62 -20.80
N VAL A 101 -26.48 -6.43 -21.38
CA VAL A 101 -25.54 -6.06 -22.44
C VAL A 101 -24.56 -5.03 -21.92
N CYS A 102 -23.28 -5.21 -22.20
CA CYS A 102 -22.26 -4.20 -21.96
C CYS A 102 -21.30 -4.05 -23.14
N ASN A 103 -20.84 -2.82 -23.37
CA ASN A 103 -19.78 -2.55 -24.34
C ASN A 103 -18.45 -3.15 -23.90
N GLY A 104 -17.72 -3.79 -24.82
CA GLY A 104 -16.47 -4.48 -24.50
C GLY A 104 -15.31 -3.56 -24.08
N ASP A 105 -15.38 -2.26 -24.40
CA ASP A 105 -14.40 -1.24 -24.02
C ASP A 105 -14.75 -0.50 -22.72
N THR A 106 -15.83 -0.93 -22.04
CA THR A 106 -16.27 -0.40 -20.75
C THR A 106 -15.85 -1.36 -19.65
N LEU A 107 -14.96 -0.94 -18.75
CA LEU A 107 -14.49 -1.78 -17.66
C LEU A 107 -15.51 -1.85 -16.52
N LEU A 108 -16.02 -3.05 -16.27
CA LEU A 108 -16.90 -3.32 -15.15
C LEU A 108 -16.11 -3.34 -13.82
N ASN A 109 -16.82 -3.04 -12.73
CA ASN A 109 -16.31 -3.14 -11.35
C ASN A 109 -17.37 -3.79 -10.43
N LEU A 110 -16.99 -4.12 -9.20
CA LEU A 110 -17.88 -4.80 -8.25
C LEU A 110 -19.09 -3.95 -7.85
N GLU A 111 -18.98 -2.62 -7.83
CA GLU A 111 -20.13 -1.73 -7.58
C GLU A 111 -21.19 -1.88 -8.66
N ILE A 112 -20.77 -1.86 -9.93
CA ILE A 112 -21.64 -2.05 -11.10
C ILE A 112 -22.29 -3.42 -11.04
N ILE A 113 -21.52 -4.49 -10.79
CA ILE A 113 -22.06 -5.86 -10.67
C ILE A 113 -23.08 -5.95 -9.53
N LYS A 114 -22.81 -5.34 -8.38
CA LYS A 114 -23.77 -5.32 -7.25
C LYS A 114 -25.07 -4.60 -7.60
N LYS A 115 -24.99 -3.46 -8.32
CA LYS A 115 -26.19 -2.74 -8.78
C LYS A 115 -26.99 -3.58 -9.77
N VAL A 116 -26.32 -4.07 -10.81
CA VAL A 116 -26.90 -4.95 -11.84
C VAL A 116 -27.55 -6.20 -11.23
N SER A 117 -26.90 -6.86 -10.26
CA SER A 117 -27.44 -8.07 -9.61
C SER A 117 -28.75 -7.85 -8.85
N LYS A 118 -29.04 -6.60 -8.46
CA LYS A 118 -30.26 -6.22 -7.73
C LYS A 118 -31.36 -5.71 -8.65
N SER A 119 -31.00 -5.30 -9.88
CA SER A 119 -31.94 -4.81 -10.87
C SER A 119 -32.74 -5.98 -11.45
N LYS A 120 -34.02 -6.05 -11.09
CA LYS A 120 -34.96 -7.07 -11.61
C LYS A 120 -35.72 -6.60 -12.86
N ASN A 121 -35.64 -5.31 -13.19
CA ASN A 121 -36.42 -4.65 -14.23
C ASN A 121 -35.52 -4.12 -15.35
N ASN A 122 -36.15 -3.63 -16.42
CA ASN A 122 -35.50 -2.92 -17.52
C ASN A 122 -34.73 -1.72 -16.98
N CYS A 123 -33.42 -1.70 -17.16
CA CYS A 123 -32.62 -0.58 -16.69
C CYS A 123 -31.47 -0.23 -17.62
N LEU A 124 -31.12 1.05 -17.60
CA LEU A 124 -29.98 1.62 -18.29
C LEU A 124 -29.07 2.25 -17.24
N LEU A 125 -27.78 1.92 -17.25
CA LEU A 125 -26.84 2.51 -16.30
C LEU A 125 -26.27 3.81 -16.88
N ALA A 126 -26.11 4.80 -16.01
CA ALA A 126 -25.68 6.14 -16.38
C ALA A 126 -24.71 6.74 -15.36
N TYR A 127 -23.95 7.75 -15.75
CA TYR A 127 -23.11 8.51 -14.84
C TYR A 127 -23.11 9.99 -15.22
N THR A 128 -22.76 10.87 -14.29
CA THR A 128 -22.73 12.32 -14.53
C THR A 128 -21.35 12.79 -15.00
N ILE A 129 -21.31 13.72 -15.96
CA ILE A 129 -20.08 14.42 -16.37
C ILE A 129 -20.32 15.89 -16.68
N ASP A 130 -19.30 16.72 -16.47
CA ASP A 130 -19.43 18.17 -16.64
C ASP A 130 -19.64 18.61 -18.11
N ASP A 131 -19.08 17.90 -19.09
CA ASP A 131 -19.16 18.27 -20.51
C ASP A 131 -19.63 17.05 -21.37
N PRO A 132 -20.95 16.87 -21.59
CA PRO A 132 -21.51 15.61 -22.07
C PRO A 132 -21.60 15.43 -23.59
N TRP A 133 -21.20 16.43 -24.39
CA TRP A 133 -21.34 16.47 -25.86
C TRP A 133 -20.66 15.34 -26.65
N ASN A 134 -19.72 14.61 -26.03
CA ASN A 134 -19.06 13.46 -26.66
C ASN A 134 -19.71 12.10 -26.35
N TYR A 135 -20.83 12.10 -25.63
CA TYR A 135 -21.49 10.90 -25.10
C TYR A 135 -22.98 10.86 -25.50
N GLY A 136 -23.61 9.70 -25.37
CA GLY A 136 -25.07 9.61 -25.43
C GLY A 136 -25.65 10.22 -24.16
N VAL A 137 -26.38 11.33 -24.29
CA VAL A 137 -26.98 12.06 -23.17
C VAL A 137 -28.38 11.53 -22.91
N LEU A 138 -28.73 11.38 -21.64
CA LEU A 138 -30.01 10.83 -21.22
C LEU A 138 -30.89 11.94 -20.69
N LYS A 139 -32.14 11.96 -21.17
CA LYS A 139 -33.21 12.73 -20.56
C LYS A 139 -34.00 11.79 -19.65
N ILE A 140 -34.13 12.18 -18.39
CA ILE A 140 -34.79 11.38 -17.35
C ILE A 140 -35.85 12.19 -16.62
N ASP A 141 -36.92 11.52 -16.22
CA ASP A 141 -37.98 12.13 -15.42
C ASP A 141 -37.59 12.20 -13.92
N LYS A 142 -38.50 12.75 -13.09
CA LYS A 142 -38.29 12.87 -11.63
C LYS A 142 -38.25 11.54 -10.88
N LYS A 143 -38.63 10.44 -11.51
CA LYS A 143 -38.61 9.07 -10.96
C LYS A 143 -37.45 8.25 -11.53
N ASN A 144 -36.49 8.90 -12.19
CA ASN A 144 -35.37 8.25 -12.89
C ASN A 144 -35.82 7.30 -14.01
N ILE A 145 -36.95 7.54 -14.63
CA ILE A 145 -37.37 6.81 -15.83
C ILE A 145 -36.82 7.51 -17.06
N LEU A 146 -36.32 6.71 -18.00
CA LEU A 146 -35.78 7.19 -19.27
C LEU A 146 -36.88 7.83 -20.12
N GLU A 147 -36.70 9.08 -20.51
CA GLU A 147 -37.58 9.78 -21.46
C GLU A 147 -37.01 9.77 -22.89
N GLU A 148 -35.70 9.96 -23.02
CA GLU A 148 -35.03 10.08 -24.33
C GLU A 148 -33.54 9.77 -24.22
N VAL A 149 -32.97 9.20 -25.29
CA VAL A 149 -31.52 9.04 -25.47
C VAL A 149 -31.10 9.89 -26.67
N ILE A 150 -30.17 10.81 -26.45
CA ILE A 150 -29.68 11.75 -27.46
C ILE A 150 -28.22 11.42 -27.72
N GLU A 151 -27.94 10.89 -28.91
CA GLU A 151 -26.62 10.39 -29.28
C GLU A 151 -25.66 11.53 -29.66
N LYS A 152 -24.68 11.80 -28.80
CA LYS A 152 -23.61 12.80 -28.98
C LYS A 152 -24.13 14.17 -29.45
N PRO A 153 -24.96 14.83 -28.62
CA PRO A 153 -25.47 16.15 -28.95
C PRO A 153 -24.33 17.15 -29.06
N THR A 154 -24.50 18.15 -29.92
CA THR A 154 -23.65 19.34 -29.96
C THR A 154 -23.80 20.15 -28.67
N LYS A 155 -22.84 21.04 -28.41
CA LYS A 155 -22.92 21.96 -27.26
C LYS A 155 -24.16 22.84 -27.30
N ASP A 156 -24.62 23.19 -28.49
CA ASP A 156 -25.82 24.01 -28.69
C ASP A 156 -27.08 23.18 -28.44
N GLU A 157 -27.16 21.95 -28.95
CA GLU A 157 -28.27 21.00 -28.67
C GLU A 157 -28.42 20.72 -27.16
N ILE A 158 -27.32 20.66 -26.39
CA ILE A 158 -27.37 20.51 -24.92
C ILE A 158 -28.04 21.72 -24.26
N LYS A 159 -27.66 22.93 -24.66
CA LYS A 159 -28.18 24.18 -24.08
C LYS A 159 -29.63 24.41 -24.47
N GLU A 160 -29.95 24.27 -25.76
CA GLU A 160 -31.28 24.55 -26.32
C GLU A 160 -32.34 23.59 -25.78
N ASN A 161 -31.99 22.31 -25.61
CA ASN A 161 -32.93 21.30 -25.11
C ASN A 161 -32.86 21.10 -23.58
N ASN A 162 -32.09 21.95 -22.88
CA ASN A 162 -31.87 21.87 -21.43
C ASN A 162 -31.50 20.46 -20.96
N LEU A 163 -30.56 19.83 -21.69
CA LEU A 163 -30.15 18.46 -21.42
C LEU A 163 -29.26 18.41 -20.17
N GLY A 164 -29.51 17.41 -19.31
CA GLY A 164 -28.74 17.20 -18.09
C GLY A 164 -27.33 16.69 -18.36
N ASN A 165 -26.62 16.36 -17.28
CA ASN A 165 -25.27 15.83 -17.30
C ASN A 165 -25.20 14.29 -17.26
N PHE A 166 -26.34 13.60 -17.29
CA PHE A 166 -26.42 12.15 -17.31
C PHE A 166 -26.04 11.61 -18.68
N VAL A 167 -25.05 10.72 -18.69
CA VAL A 167 -24.60 10.07 -19.91
C VAL A 167 -24.67 8.56 -19.79
N ASN A 168 -24.97 7.93 -20.93
CA ASN A 168 -25.10 6.50 -21.10
C ASN A 168 -23.78 5.77 -20.80
N ALA A 169 -23.82 4.80 -19.89
CA ALA A 169 -22.66 3.99 -19.53
C ALA A 169 -22.37 2.84 -20.50
N GLY A 170 -23.25 2.59 -21.47
CA GLY A 170 -23.12 1.44 -22.38
C GLY A 170 -23.39 0.10 -21.68
N ILE A 171 -24.21 0.11 -20.63
CA ILE A 171 -24.61 -1.09 -19.87
C ILE A 171 -26.13 -1.07 -19.70
N TYR A 172 -26.78 -2.14 -20.15
CA TYR A 172 -28.23 -2.24 -20.27
C TYR A 172 -28.72 -3.58 -19.74
N ILE A 173 -29.88 -3.60 -19.08
CA ILE A 173 -30.60 -4.81 -18.72
C ILE A 173 -31.99 -4.71 -19.32
N PHE A 174 -32.40 -5.72 -20.07
CA PHE A 174 -33.71 -5.76 -20.71
C PHE A 174 -34.20 -7.21 -20.86
N PRO A 175 -35.50 -7.42 -21.09
CA PRO A 175 -36.08 -8.75 -21.23
C PRO A 175 -35.96 -9.22 -22.68
N PHE A 176 -36.45 -10.42 -22.97
CA PHE A 176 -36.34 -11.04 -24.29
C PHE A 176 -37.02 -10.24 -25.41
N GLU A 177 -38.09 -9.49 -25.11
CA GLU A 177 -38.84 -8.70 -26.11
C GLU A 177 -38.02 -7.55 -26.72
N ILE A 178 -36.81 -7.29 -26.23
CA ILE A 178 -35.87 -6.40 -26.91
C ILE A 178 -35.62 -6.81 -28.37
N PHE A 179 -35.69 -8.11 -28.70
CA PHE A 179 -35.44 -8.58 -30.06
C PHE A 179 -36.55 -8.16 -31.03
N ASP A 180 -37.79 -8.05 -30.55
CA ASP A 180 -38.90 -7.49 -31.31
C ASP A 180 -38.65 -6.00 -31.59
N ALA A 181 -38.26 -5.24 -30.56
CA ALA A 181 -37.88 -3.84 -30.72
C ALA A 181 -36.68 -3.64 -31.66
N ILE A 182 -35.70 -4.56 -31.65
CA ILE A 182 -34.57 -4.52 -32.59
C ILE A 182 -35.04 -4.70 -34.05
N ARG A 183 -36.02 -5.57 -34.32
CA ARG A 183 -36.58 -5.75 -35.68
C ARG A 183 -37.25 -4.48 -36.21
N GLU A 184 -37.83 -3.67 -35.32
CA GLU A 184 -38.48 -2.40 -35.64
C GLU A 184 -37.52 -1.20 -35.65
N THR A 185 -36.25 -1.40 -35.26
CA THR A 185 -35.30 -0.31 -35.10
C THR A 185 -34.93 0.31 -36.45
N PRO A 186 -35.18 1.61 -36.66
CA PRO A 186 -34.79 2.27 -37.89
C PRO A 186 -33.26 2.48 -37.94
N ILE A 187 -32.72 2.65 -39.14
CA ILE A 187 -31.32 3.06 -39.30
C ILE A 187 -31.15 4.51 -38.82
N ASN A 188 -30.17 4.74 -37.94
CA ASN A 188 -29.86 6.09 -37.47
C ASN A 188 -29.25 6.90 -38.63
N LYS A 189 -29.96 7.95 -39.09
CA LYS A 189 -29.55 8.75 -40.26
C LYS A 189 -28.22 9.48 -40.07
N LYS A 190 -27.85 9.86 -38.83
CA LYS A 190 -26.58 10.56 -38.57
C LYS A 190 -25.38 9.62 -38.66
N ARG A 191 -25.56 8.33 -38.33
CA ARG A 191 -24.45 7.36 -38.19
C ARG A 191 -24.48 6.20 -39.18
N ASN A 192 -25.59 6.02 -39.89
CA ASN A 192 -25.84 4.90 -40.79
C ASN A 192 -25.65 3.52 -40.09
N GLU A 193 -26.12 3.42 -38.85
CA GLU A 193 -26.02 2.23 -37.99
C GLU A 193 -27.38 1.97 -37.31
N TYR A 194 -27.67 0.71 -36.96
CA TYR A 194 -28.77 0.33 -36.07
C TYR A 194 -28.29 0.37 -34.62
N GLU A 195 -28.75 1.31 -33.82
CA GLU A 195 -28.27 1.53 -32.45
C GLU A 195 -29.18 0.84 -31.42
N ILE A 196 -28.56 0.15 -30.45
CA ILE A 196 -29.32 -0.52 -29.38
C ILE A 196 -30.11 0.48 -28.52
N THR A 197 -29.67 1.73 -28.45
CA THR A 197 -30.37 2.81 -27.75
C THR A 197 -31.70 3.15 -28.42
N ASP A 198 -31.78 3.09 -29.75
CA ASP A 198 -33.05 3.24 -30.49
C ASP A 198 -34.00 2.07 -30.20
N SER A 199 -33.49 0.82 -30.14
CA SER A 199 -34.29 -0.35 -29.74
C SER A 199 -34.81 -0.24 -28.30
N ILE A 200 -33.97 0.27 -27.39
CA ILE A 200 -34.38 0.56 -26.01
C ILE A 200 -35.49 1.60 -26.00
N MET A 201 -35.40 2.67 -26.81
CA MET A 201 -36.44 3.70 -26.89
C MET A 201 -37.77 3.16 -27.43
N ILE A 202 -37.74 2.20 -28.37
CA ILE A 202 -38.95 1.50 -28.85
C ILE A 202 -39.57 0.70 -27.69
N LEU A 203 -38.78 -0.16 -27.04
CA LEU A 203 -39.27 -0.99 -25.94
C LEU A 203 -39.72 -0.16 -24.72
N ASN A 204 -39.09 0.99 -24.47
CA ASN A 204 -39.38 1.88 -23.35
C ASN A 204 -40.83 2.41 -23.39
N LYS A 205 -41.46 2.49 -24.56
CA LYS A 205 -42.87 2.87 -24.72
C LYS A 205 -43.84 1.88 -24.08
N GLU A 206 -43.46 0.60 -24.08
CA GLU A 206 -44.28 -0.49 -23.53
C GLU A 206 -43.81 -0.90 -22.14
N LYS A 207 -42.50 -0.94 -21.93
CA LYS A 207 -41.85 -1.37 -20.69
C LYS A 207 -40.79 -0.34 -20.26
N PRO A 208 -41.14 0.60 -19.36
CA PRO A 208 -40.26 1.70 -18.96
C PRO A 208 -38.90 1.25 -18.42
N PHE A 209 -37.84 1.97 -18.79
CA PHE A 209 -36.48 1.75 -18.34
C PHE A 209 -36.13 2.67 -17.17
N GLU A 210 -35.69 2.08 -16.07
CA GLU A 210 -35.11 2.81 -14.94
C GLU A 210 -33.64 3.19 -15.25
N VAL A 211 -33.28 4.44 -15.01
CA VAL A 211 -31.91 4.92 -15.12
C VAL A 211 -31.22 4.81 -13.78
N ILE A 212 -30.19 3.97 -13.73
CA ILE A 212 -29.42 3.71 -12.51
C ILE A 212 -28.10 4.45 -12.57
N GLU A 213 -27.95 5.44 -11.70
CA GLU A 213 -26.70 6.19 -11.58
C GLU A 213 -25.58 5.31 -11.00
N ILE A 214 -24.42 5.32 -11.65
CA ILE A 214 -23.18 4.67 -11.23
C ILE A 214 -22.04 5.68 -11.20
N LYS A 215 -20.98 5.34 -10.47
CA LYS A 215 -19.71 6.05 -10.65
C LYS A 215 -19.23 5.83 -12.08
N LYS A 216 -18.64 6.87 -12.67
CA LYS A 216 -18.05 6.84 -14.01
C LYS A 216 -17.21 5.57 -14.20
N PRO A 217 -17.61 4.63 -15.08
CA PRO A 217 -16.82 3.46 -15.38
C PRO A 217 -15.57 3.88 -16.16
N LEU A 218 -14.52 3.07 -16.10
CA LEU A 218 -13.33 3.31 -16.90
C LEU A 218 -13.61 2.86 -18.34
N HIS A 219 -13.87 3.83 -19.22
CA HIS A 219 -13.95 3.61 -20.66
C HIS A 219 -12.56 3.70 -21.25
N ILE A 220 -12.09 2.64 -21.91
CA ILE A 220 -10.76 2.64 -22.52
C ILE A 220 -10.77 3.47 -23.81
N SER A 221 -10.45 4.75 -23.67
CA SER A 221 -10.56 5.74 -24.74
C SER A 221 -9.21 6.29 -25.20
N ASN A 222 -8.23 6.37 -24.30
CA ASN A 222 -6.87 6.88 -24.54
C ASN A 222 -5.79 5.98 -23.84
N GLU A 223 -4.50 6.25 -24.08
CA GLU A 223 -3.38 5.52 -23.45
C GLU A 223 -3.32 5.66 -21.93
N GLU A 224 -3.75 6.79 -21.39
CA GLU A 224 -3.73 7.05 -19.95
C GLU A 224 -4.76 6.17 -19.23
N ASP A 225 -5.92 5.91 -19.85
CA ASP A 225 -6.91 4.95 -19.36
C ASP A 225 -6.31 3.53 -19.25
N LEU A 226 -5.50 3.14 -20.25
CA LEU A 226 -4.76 1.86 -20.24
C LEU A 226 -3.65 1.81 -19.19
N LYS A 227 -2.91 2.91 -19.01
CA LYS A 227 -1.93 3.03 -17.94
C LYS A 227 -2.62 2.87 -16.60
N ASN A 228 -3.73 3.56 -16.34
CA ASN A 228 -4.48 3.45 -15.10
C ASN A 228 -5.01 2.03 -14.84
N GLU A 229 -5.45 1.33 -15.88
CA GLU A 229 -5.87 -0.08 -15.80
C GLU A 229 -4.69 -1.02 -15.44
N ARG A 230 -3.54 -0.85 -16.11
CA ARG A 230 -2.31 -1.62 -15.84
C ARG A 230 -1.64 -1.26 -14.51
N LEU A 231 -1.74 -0.02 -14.06
CA LEU A 231 -1.11 0.52 -12.85
C LEU A 231 -1.90 0.18 -11.58
N GLY A 232 -3.23 0.03 -11.67
CA GLY A 232 -4.10 -0.28 -10.53
C GLY A 232 -3.81 -1.63 -9.84
N PHE A 233 -3.12 -2.57 -10.50
CA PHE A 233 -2.66 -3.83 -9.89
C PHE A 233 -1.15 -3.91 -9.66
N LYS A 234 -0.35 -3.04 -10.28
CA LYS A 234 1.12 -3.04 -10.12
C LYS A 234 1.62 -2.20 -8.94
N ASN A 235 0.80 -1.30 -8.40
CA ASN A 235 1.26 -0.27 -7.46
C ASN A 235 0.77 -0.45 -6.02
N ILE A 236 0.17 -1.60 -5.70
CA ILE A 236 -0.04 -2.01 -4.31
C ILE A 236 1.06 -2.99 -3.95
N ILE A 237 1.84 -2.61 -2.95
CA ILE A 237 2.90 -3.46 -2.39
C ILE A 237 2.32 -4.14 -1.17
N GLU A 238 2.39 -5.47 -1.16
CA GLU A 238 1.91 -6.29 -0.05
C GLU A 238 3.06 -7.10 0.51
N SER A 239 3.40 -6.83 1.77
CA SER A 239 4.45 -7.55 2.48
C SER A 239 4.10 -7.60 3.97
N PHE A 240 4.78 -8.43 4.73
CA PHE A 240 4.61 -8.47 6.18
C PHE A 240 4.98 -7.14 6.88
N SER A 241 5.74 -6.25 6.20
CA SER A 241 5.97 -4.86 6.65
C SER A 241 4.77 -3.91 6.42
N GLY A 242 3.66 -4.46 5.92
CA GLY A 242 2.41 -3.78 5.65
C GLY A 242 2.06 -3.68 4.17
N ILE A 243 0.89 -3.09 3.93
CA ILE A 243 0.39 -2.68 2.62
C ILE A 243 0.87 -1.25 2.34
N ARG A 244 1.44 -0.98 1.17
CA ARG A 244 1.82 0.38 0.73
C ARG A 244 1.19 0.64 -0.63
N VAL A 245 0.66 1.85 -0.83
CA VAL A 245 0.06 2.25 -2.10
C VAL A 245 0.15 3.76 -2.28
N GLU A 246 0.46 4.19 -3.50
CA GLU A 246 0.36 5.59 -3.87
C GLU A 246 -1.12 6.01 -3.89
N LEU A 247 -1.44 7.14 -3.30
CA LEU A 247 -2.81 7.60 -3.01
C LEU A 247 -3.70 7.63 -4.26
N LYS A 248 -3.14 7.95 -5.44
CA LYS A 248 -3.88 7.94 -6.70
C LYS A 248 -4.44 6.56 -7.09
N TYR A 249 -3.84 5.48 -6.58
CA TYR A 249 -4.30 4.10 -6.77
C TYR A 249 -5.08 3.54 -5.57
N LEU A 250 -5.09 4.23 -4.44
CA LEU A 250 -5.85 3.80 -3.27
C LEU A 250 -7.36 3.89 -3.57
N ARG A 251 -8.08 2.80 -3.29
CA ARG A 251 -9.54 2.69 -3.43
C ARG A 251 -10.14 2.24 -2.11
N GLU A 252 -11.30 2.78 -1.75
CA GLU A 252 -12.02 2.42 -0.51
C GLU A 252 -12.31 0.92 -0.42
N GLU A 253 -12.71 0.31 -1.52
CA GLU A 253 -12.97 -1.14 -1.61
C GLU A 253 -11.76 -1.96 -1.17
N LYS A 254 -10.53 -1.53 -1.50
CA LYS A 254 -9.31 -2.22 -1.08
C LYS A 254 -9.04 -2.08 0.40
N LEU A 255 -9.32 -0.92 0.99
CA LEU A 255 -9.24 -0.76 2.44
C LEU A 255 -10.23 -1.68 3.17
N ILE A 256 -11.45 -1.80 2.63
CA ILE A 256 -12.48 -2.72 3.13
C ILE A 256 -12.03 -4.18 3.00
N ASP A 257 -11.44 -4.56 1.86
CA ASP A 257 -10.91 -5.92 1.65
C ASP A 257 -9.85 -6.28 2.71
N TYR A 258 -8.85 -5.41 2.92
CA TYR A 258 -7.81 -5.67 3.93
C TYR A 258 -8.36 -5.63 5.37
N ALA A 259 -9.29 -4.73 5.66
CA ALA A 259 -9.95 -4.69 6.95
C ALA A 259 -10.73 -5.98 7.23
N ASN A 260 -11.40 -6.54 6.21
CA ASN A 260 -12.09 -7.83 6.31
C ASN A 260 -11.11 -8.98 6.51
N CYS A 261 -10.00 -9.00 5.78
CA CYS A 261 -8.94 -9.98 5.95
C CYS A 261 -8.40 -9.98 7.39
N PHE A 262 -8.13 -8.79 7.93
CA PHE A 262 -7.67 -8.66 9.31
C PHE A 262 -8.72 -9.06 10.34
N ALA A 263 -9.98 -8.69 10.12
CA ALA A 263 -11.08 -9.09 10.99
C ALA A 263 -11.28 -10.61 11.03
N LEU A 264 -11.14 -11.30 9.89
CA LEU A 264 -11.19 -12.77 9.80
C LEU A 264 -9.98 -13.41 10.46
N PHE A 265 -8.79 -12.83 10.28
CA PHE A 265 -7.56 -13.27 10.94
C PHE A 265 -7.67 -13.25 12.48
N LEU A 266 -8.36 -12.25 13.05
CA LEU A 266 -8.61 -12.15 14.49
C LEU A 266 -9.59 -13.22 15.03
N ASN A 267 -10.30 -13.94 14.15
CA ASN A 267 -11.08 -15.13 14.47
C ASN A 267 -12.03 -14.97 15.68
N GLY A 268 -12.98 -14.03 15.58
CA GLY A 268 -14.00 -13.78 16.61
C GLY A 268 -13.56 -12.86 17.75
N LYS A 269 -12.27 -12.54 17.85
CA LYS A 269 -11.77 -11.43 18.68
C LYS A 269 -12.17 -10.09 18.05
N ASN A 270 -12.49 -9.10 18.89
CA ASN A 270 -13.22 -7.92 18.42
C ASN A 270 -12.78 -6.57 19.03
N LYS A 271 -11.67 -6.50 19.77
CA LYS A 271 -11.11 -5.23 20.26
C LYS A 271 -9.87 -4.86 19.45
N ILE A 272 -9.87 -3.70 18.82
CA ILE A 272 -8.71 -3.26 18.02
C ILE A 272 -8.31 -1.82 18.31
N VAL A 273 -7.02 -1.52 18.14
CA VAL A 273 -6.52 -0.16 18.08
C VAL A 273 -6.39 0.28 16.62
N ILE A 274 -6.80 1.51 16.31
CA ILE A 274 -6.49 2.15 15.04
C ILE A 274 -5.76 3.46 15.31
N GLY A 275 -4.55 3.59 14.78
CA GLY A 275 -3.75 4.81 14.85
C GLY A 275 -3.19 5.17 13.48
N ARG A 276 -2.65 6.38 13.34
CA ARG A 276 -2.06 6.83 12.08
C ARG A 276 -0.82 7.69 12.29
N ASP A 277 0.02 7.73 11.27
CA ASP A 277 1.07 8.74 11.17
C ASP A 277 0.48 10.14 10.86
N SER A 278 1.35 11.12 10.64
CA SER A 278 0.95 12.51 10.45
C SER A 278 0.41 12.83 9.06
N ARG A 279 0.42 11.90 8.09
CA ARG A 279 -0.06 12.14 6.73
C ARG A 279 -1.51 12.56 6.70
N ASN A 280 -1.82 13.58 5.90
CA ASN A 280 -3.17 14.13 5.78
C ASN A 280 -4.18 13.09 5.26
N SER A 281 -3.76 12.25 4.32
CA SER A 281 -4.57 11.16 3.75
C SER A 281 -5.01 10.12 4.79
N GLY A 282 -4.25 9.93 5.87
CA GLY A 282 -4.54 8.95 6.91
C GLY A 282 -5.86 9.21 7.64
N LYS A 283 -6.32 10.48 7.69
CA LYS A 283 -7.60 10.84 8.32
C LYS A 283 -8.80 10.18 7.62
N ASN A 284 -8.79 10.11 6.30
CA ASN A 284 -9.90 9.51 5.55
C ASN A 284 -9.85 7.97 5.63
N ILE A 285 -8.65 7.40 5.55
CA ILE A 285 -8.43 5.96 5.73
C ILE A 285 -8.94 5.51 7.10
N ALA A 286 -8.61 6.26 8.17
CA ALA A 286 -9.07 5.97 9.52
C ALA A 286 -10.60 5.95 9.62
N LYS A 287 -11.29 6.92 9.01
CA LYS A 287 -12.77 6.95 9.00
C LYS A 287 -13.36 5.69 8.37
N ILE A 288 -12.82 5.27 7.22
CA ILE A 288 -13.27 4.07 6.51
C ILE A 288 -13.08 2.83 7.39
N LEU A 289 -11.89 2.67 7.98
CA LEU A 289 -11.59 1.51 8.83
C LEU A 289 -12.44 1.50 10.11
N ILE A 290 -12.55 2.62 10.83
CA ILE A 290 -13.39 2.72 12.03
C ILE A 290 -14.83 2.33 11.70
N LYS A 291 -15.39 2.88 10.61
CA LYS A 291 -16.74 2.53 10.16
C LYS A 291 -16.86 1.05 9.84
N PHE A 292 -15.93 0.48 9.09
CA PHE A 292 -15.93 -0.93 8.71
C PHE A 292 -16.00 -1.86 9.94
N PHE A 293 -15.11 -1.64 10.92
CA PHE A 293 -14.98 -2.49 12.09
C PHE A 293 -16.17 -2.30 13.05
N THR A 294 -16.61 -1.07 13.29
CA THR A 294 -17.77 -0.79 14.16
C THR A 294 -19.08 -1.36 13.60
N GLU A 295 -19.26 -1.39 12.27
CA GLU A 295 -20.41 -2.06 11.63
C GLU A 295 -20.35 -3.60 11.71
N ARG A 296 -19.25 -4.17 12.21
CA ARG A 296 -18.98 -5.62 12.32
C ARG A 296 -18.73 -6.08 13.75
N GLY A 297 -19.22 -5.32 14.73
CA GLY A 297 -19.24 -5.73 16.13
C GLY A 297 -17.92 -5.54 16.86
N PHE A 298 -16.98 -4.78 16.29
CA PHE A 298 -15.72 -4.46 16.96
C PHE A 298 -15.87 -3.27 17.91
N LEU A 299 -15.10 -3.32 19.00
CA LEU A 299 -14.77 -2.17 19.83
C LEU A 299 -13.45 -1.57 19.32
N VAL A 300 -13.52 -0.36 18.75
CA VAL A 300 -12.36 0.32 18.18
C VAL A 300 -11.84 1.39 19.12
N TYR A 301 -10.58 1.27 19.55
CA TYR A 301 -9.85 2.34 20.22
C TYR A 301 -9.09 3.16 19.17
N TYR A 302 -9.60 4.36 18.87
CA TYR A 302 -8.97 5.26 17.93
C TYR A 302 -7.99 6.20 18.64
N VAL A 303 -6.74 6.22 18.19
CA VAL A 303 -5.66 7.03 18.78
C VAL A 303 -5.15 8.13 17.85
N ASP A 304 -5.76 8.33 16.68
CA ASP A 304 -5.43 9.40 15.71
C ASP A 304 -3.92 9.50 15.45
N ILE A 305 -3.34 10.72 15.36
CA ILE A 305 -1.90 10.93 15.14
C ILE A 305 -1.14 10.72 16.45
N ILE A 306 -0.40 9.60 16.51
CA ILE A 306 0.65 9.31 17.49
C ILE A 306 1.73 8.42 16.81
N PRO A 307 2.97 8.34 17.33
CA PRO A 307 4.02 7.49 16.77
C PRO A 307 3.65 6.02 16.64
N THR A 308 4.18 5.32 15.62
CA THR A 308 4.09 3.85 15.49
C THR A 308 4.38 3.12 16.82
N PRO A 309 5.50 3.39 17.52
CA PRO A 309 5.76 2.77 18.83
C PRO A 309 4.69 3.05 19.89
N ALA A 310 4.06 4.22 19.86
CA ALA A 310 2.97 4.56 20.76
C ALA A 310 1.67 3.80 20.43
N ILE A 311 1.42 3.50 19.15
CA ILE A 311 0.26 2.70 18.71
C ILE A 311 0.44 1.24 19.12
N GLU A 312 1.64 0.67 18.93
CA GLU A 312 1.97 -0.67 19.39
C GLU A 312 1.88 -0.80 20.92
N PHE A 313 2.35 0.22 21.65
CA PHE A 313 2.13 0.35 23.09
C PHE A 313 0.63 0.38 23.43
N ALA A 314 -0.17 1.14 22.69
CA ALA A 314 -1.61 1.27 22.94
C ALA A 314 -2.37 -0.06 22.84
N ILE A 315 -1.97 -0.96 21.93
CA ILE A 315 -2.58 -2.28 21.77
C ILE A 315 -2.48 -3.06 23.09
N ARG A 316 -1.29 -3.08 23.68
CA ARG A 316 -1.04 -3.75 24.97
C ARG A 316 -1.74 -3.05 26.12
N GLU A 317 -1.65 -1.73 26.16
CA GLU A 317 -2.21 -0.91 27.23
C GLU A 317 -3.73 -1.04 27.33
N THR A 318 -4.39 -1.20 26.17
CA THR A 318 -5.85 -1.38 26.07
C THR A 318 -6.29 -2.85 26.07
N LYS A 319 -5.34 -3.79 26.12
CA LYS A 319 -5.58 -5.24 25.99
C LYS A 319 -6.42 -5.55 24.74
N SER A 320 -6.08 -4.91 23.64
CA SER A 320 -6.69 -5.16 22.33
C SER A 320 -6.16 -6.44 21.71
N ASP A 321 -6.98 -7.06 20.88
CA ASP A 321 -6.70 -8.30 20.17
C ASP A 321 -5.75 -8.09 18.97
N GLY A 322 -5.56 -6.83 18.57
CA GLY A 322 -4.63 -6.40 17.54
C GLY A 322 -4.78 -4.92 17.23
N GLY A 323 -4.13 -4.46 16.16
CA GLY A 323 -4.27 -3.09 15.72
C GLY A 323 -3.84 -2.83 14.29
N ILE A 324 -4.25 -1.68 13.78
CA ILE A 324 -3.91 -1.18 12.46
C ILE A 324 -3.21 0.17 12.60
N ILE A 325 -2.01 0.26 12.05
CA ILE A 325 -1.24 1.49 11.94
C ILE A 325 -1.36 1.99 10.51
N ILE A 326 -2.00 3.14 10.33
CA ILE A 326 -2.14 3.76 9.02
C ILE A 326 -0.89 4.59 8.76
N THR A 327 0.02 4.03 7.97
CA THR A 327 1.30 4.67 7.67
C THR A 327 1.93 4.08 6.40
N ALA A 328 2.67 4.93 5.69
CA ALA A 328 3.68 4.50 4.74
C ALA A 328 5.11 4.86 5.20
N SER A 329 5.36 4.95 6.51
CA SER A 329 6.65 5.22 7.14
C SER A 329 7.47 6.24 6.33
N HIS A 330 8.64 5.84 5.83
CA HIS A 330 9.59 6.64 5.07
C HIS A 330 9.26 6.88 3.57
N ASN A 331 8.18 6.31 3.01
CA ASN A 331 7.82 6.56 1.61
C ASN A 331 7.48 8.06 1.38
N PRO A 332 7.48 8.56 0.14
CA PRO A 332 7.09 9.94 -0.16
C PRO A 332 5.64 10.27 0.25
N GLU A 333 5.27 11.56 0.37
CA GLU A 333 3.99 12.04 0.92
C GLU A 333 2.74 11.45 0.23
N ASP A 334 2.84 11.24 -1.08
CA ASP A 334 1.81 10.66 -1.95
C ASP A 334 1.57 9.17 -1.73
N TYR A 335 2.26 8.51 -0.80
CA TYR A 335 1.97 7.15 -0.33
C TYR A 335 1.19 7.14 0.98
N ASN A 336 0.38 6.10 1.16
CA ASN A 336 -0.08 5.67 2.49
C ASN A 336 -0.18 4.13 2.53
N GLY A 337 -0.52 3.59 3.69
CA GLY A 337 -0.44 2.15 3.92
C GLY A 337 -1.08 1.71 5.21
N LEU A 338 -1.04 0.38 5.43
CA LEU A 338 -1.56 -0.28 6.61
C LEU A 338 -0.50 -1.27 7.12
N LYS A 339 0.00 -1.08 8.34
CA LYS A 339 0.70 -2.13 9.10
C LYS A 339 -0.31 -2.80 10.04
N PHE A 340 -0.20 -4.11 10.20
CA PHE A 340 -1.09 -4.91 11.05
C PHE A 340 -0.30 -5.46 12.23
N CYS A 341 -0.88 -5.37 13.42
CA CYS A 341 -0.26 -5.75 14.68
C CYS A 341 -1.12 -6.77 15.43
N LYS A 342 -0.48 -7.69 16.15
CA LYS A 342 -1.16 -8.69 17.00
C LYS A 342 -1.29 -8.21 18.44
N GLU A 343 -1.95 -9.01 19.27
CA GLU A 343 -2.32 -8.68 20.65
C GLU A 343 -1.15 -8.29 21.57
N ASP A 344 0.08 -8.77 21.31
CA ASP A 344 1.27 -8.38 22.07
C ASP A 344 1.91 -7.08 21.58
N GLY A 345 1.25 -6.38 20.66
CA GLY A 345 1.63 -5.09 20.13
C GLY A 345 2.60 -5.15 18.95
N SER A 346 3.28 -6.27 18.70
CA SER A 346 4.22 -6.34 17.56
C SER A 346 3.46 -6.50 16.23
N GLN A 347 4.15 -6.16 15.14
CA GLN A 347 3.66 -6.43 13.79
C GLN A 347 3.50 -7.94 13.52
N LEU A 348 2.61 -8.28 12.57
CA LEU A 348 2.41 -9.66 12.13
C LEU A 348 3.71 -10.24 11.55
N THR A 349 3.98 -11.51 11.86
CA THR A 349 5.03 -12.26 11.19
C THR A 349 4.67 -12.50 9.71
N LYS A 350 5.64 -12.96 8.93
CA LYS A 350 5.41 -13.32 7.53
C LYS A 350 4.26 -14.32 7.38
N ASP A 351 4.27 -15.40 8.15
CA ASP A 351 3.25 -16.46 8.07
C ASP A 351 1.88 -15.95 8.53
N GLU A 352 1.84 -15.11 9.57
CA GLU A 352 0.60 -14.47 10.05
C GLU A 352 0.02 -13.51 9.00
N PHE A 353 0.87 -12.73 8.33
CA PHE A 353 0.46 -11.82 7.26
C PHE A 353 -0.02 -12.59 6.02
N GLU A 354 0.69 -13.63 5.60
CA GLU A 354 0.25 -14.50 4.49
C GLU A 354 -1.09 -15.17 4.81
N LYS A 355 -1.28 -15.65 6.04
CA LYS A 355 -2.58 -16.15 6.51
C LYS A 355 -3.66 -15.08 6.45
N MET A 356 -3.38 -13.87 6.93
CA MET A 356 -4.34 -12.75 6.85
C MET A 356 -4.74 -12.48 5.40
N ILE A 357 -3.76 -12.39 4.49
CA ILE A 357 -3.98 -12.11 3.08
C ILE A 357 -4.69 -13.26 2.35
N SER A 358 -4.58 -14.50 2.83
CA SER A 358 -5.31 -15.65 2.27
C SER A 358 -6.83 -15.50 2.34
N TYR A 359 -7.35 -14.64 3.24
CA TYR A 359 -8.78 -14.32 3.33
C TYR A 359 -9.27 -13.35 2.26
N LYS A 360 -8.41 -12.91 1.33
CA LYS A 360 -8.86 -12.09 0.19
C LYS A 360 -9.99 -12.78 -0.57
N ASN A 361 -10.97 -11.99 -1.01
CA ASN A 361 -12.19 -12.45 -1.67
C ASN A 361 -13.12 -13.33 -0.80
N SER A 362 -12.83 -13.49 0.50
CA SER A 362 -13.79 -14.08 1.44
C SER A 362 -15.00 -13.16 1.59
N GLU A 363 -16.14 -13.75 1.97
CA GLU A 363 -17.32 -12.97 2.30
C GLU A 363 -17.04 -11.97 3.42
N LEU A 364 -17.78 -10.86 3.38
CA LEU A 364 -17.68 -9.85 4.42
C LEU A 364 -18.25 -10.42 5.72
N ILE A 365 -17.54 -10.21 6.83
CA ILE A 365 -18.07 -10.56 8.16
C ILE A 365 -19.43 -9.89 8.34
N GLU A 366 -20.35 -10.65 8.93
CA GLU A 366 -21.72 -10.23 9.20
C GLU A 366 -21.76 -8.90 9.96
N LYS A 367 -22.79 -8.11 9.65
CA LYS A 367 -23.01 -6.85 10.33
C LYS A 367 -23.44 -7.10 11.76
N LYS A 368 -22.78 -6.42 12.69
CA LYS A 368 -23.10 -6.43 14.12
C LYS A 368 -22.77 -5.05 14.69
N LYS A 369 -23.59 -4.57 15.61
CA LYS A 369 -23.34 -3.26 16.24
C LYS A 369 -22.11 -3.35 17.15
N GLY A 370 -21.06 -2.62 16.78
CA GLY A 370 -19.88 -2.34 17.59
C GLY A 370 -19.90 -0.92 18.16
N ASP A 371 -18.76 -0.45 18.63
CA ASP A 371 -18.57 0.90 19.18
C ASP A 371 -17.13 1.38 19.00
N TRP A 372 -16.87 2.68 19.17
CA TRP A 372 -15.51 3.21 19.14
C TRP A 372 -15.29 4.31 20.18
N LYS A 373 -14.05 4.44 20.65
CA LYS A 373 -13.63 5.46 21.61
C LYS A 373 -12.37 6.16 21.12
N ASN A 374 -12.32 7.48 21.30
CA ASN A 374 -11.08 8.23 21.08
C ASN A 374 -10.23 8.21 22.35
N LEU A 375 -9.08 7.53 22.32
CA LEU A 375 -8.16 7.42 23.46
C LEU A 375 -6.83 8.14 23.25
N ARG A 376 -6.68 8.95 22.18
CA ARG A 376 -5.40 9.59 21.82
C ARG A 376 -4.70 10.23 23.02
N ARG A 377 -5.37 11.15 23.73
CA ARG A 377 -4.76 11.93 24.81
C ARG A 377 -4.32 11.06 25.99
N GLU A 378 -5.07 10.00 26.28
CA GLU A 378 -4.76 9.09 27.38
C GLU A 378 -3.53 8.23 27.03
N ILE A 379 -3.54 7.63 25.83
CA ILE A 379 -2.43 6.82 25.33
C ILE A 379 -1.15 7.64 25.20
N GLU A 380 -1.21 8.85 24.64
CA GLU A 380 -0.06 9.74 24.50
C GLU A 380 0.61 10.02 25.86
N LYS A 381 -0.18 10.31 26.90
CA LYS A 381 0.31 10.51 28.27
C LYS A 381 0.91 9.24 28.88
N ARG A 382 0.25 8.09 28.69
CA ARG A 382 0.74 6.80 29.20
C ARG A 382 2.02 6.37 28.50
N TYR A 383 2.13 6.61 27.20
CA TYR A 383 3.32 6.35 26.40
C TYR A 383 4.50 7.23 26.83
N VAL A 384 4.29 8.53 27.07
CA VAL A 384 5.33 9.42 27.64
C VAL A 384 5.86 8.87 28.98
N LYS A 385 4.97 8.41 29.87
CA LYS A 385 5.39 7.78 31.12
C LYS A 385 6.13 6.46 30.90
N PHE A 386 5.69 5.65 29.95
CA PHE A 386 6.31 4.39 29.58
C PHE A 386 7.76 4.59 29.10
N ILE A 387 8.00 5.48 28.13
CA ILE A 387 9.35 5.74 27.61
C ILE A 387 10.25 6.41 28.66
N LEU A 388 9.71 7.31 29.49
CA LEU A 388 10.47 7.87 30.62
C LEU A 388 10.88 6.78 31.62
N GLY A 389 10.08 5.71 31.76
CA GLY A 389 10.36 4.56 32.60
C GLY A 389 11.69 3.85 32.31
N PHE A 390 12.21 3.96 31.08
CA PHE A 390 13.52 3.42 30.73
C PHE A 390 14.69 4.23 31.31
N LEU A 391 14.45 5.49 31.68
CA LEU A 391 15.42 6.34 32.35
C LEU A 391 15.28 6.23 33.87
N LYS A 392 16.39 5.93 34.56
CA LYS A 392 16.46 6.00 36.03
C LYS A 392 16.18 7.44 36.52
N PRO A 393 15.64 7.64 37.74
CA PRO A 393 15.36 8.98 38.28
C PRO A 393 16.57 9.93 38.27
N GLU A 394 17.77 9.39 38.50
CA GLU A 394 19.03 10.15 38.50
C GLU A 394 19.34 10.67 37.11
N ALA A 395 19.20 9.82 36.07
CA ALA A 395 19.39 10.20 34.68
C ALA A 395 18.47 11.37 34.27
N ARG A 396 17.19 11.31 34.67
CA ARG A 396 16.23 12.40 34.39
C ARG A 396 16.63 13.69 35.09
N SER A 397 17.24 13.61 36.26
CA SER A 397 17.72 14.76 37.03
C SER A 397 18.97 15.37 36.40
N ILE A 398 19.90 14.55 35.90
CA ILE A 398 21.09 15.01 35.20
C ILE A 398 20.70 15.72 33.90
N ILE A 399 19.82 15.11 33.08
CA ILE A 399 19.33 15.74 31.83
C ILE A 399 18.72 17.14 32.10
N LYS A 400 17.96 17.27 33.20
CA LYS A 400 17.39 18.56 33.64
C LYS A 400 18.47 19.58 34.03
N ALA A 401 19.54 19.12 34.66
CA ALA A 401 20.61 19.98 35.19
C ALA A 401 21.58 20.42 34.10
N GLU A 402 21.99 19.51 33.21
CA GLU A 402 22.97 19.74 32.13
C GLU A 402 22.47 20.71 31.06
N ARG A 403 21.14 20.90 30.94
CA ARG A 403 20.52 21.77 29.92
C ARG A 403 21.05 21.48 28.52
N LEU A 404 21.13 20.20 28.16
CA LEU A 404 21.57 19.75 26.84
C LEU A 404 20.91 20.60 25.74
N ASN A 405 21.75 21.17 24.88
CA ASN A 405 21.33 21.97 23.74
C ASN A 405 21.11 21.05 22.55
N LEU A 406 19.90 21.07 21.99
CA LEU A 406 19.54 20.29 20.81
C LEU A 406 18.76 21.13 19.80
N ILE A 407 18.94 20.83 18.53
CA ILE A 407 18.01 21.21 17.48
C ILE A 407 17.20 19.97 17.11
N ILE A 408 15.87 20.02 17.27
CA ILE A 408 15.00 18.91 16.91
C ILE A 408 14.16 19.31 15.73
N ASP A 409 14.48 18.75 14.57
CA ASP A 409 13.67 18.85 13.37
C ASP A 409 12.61 17.75 13.39
N LEU A 410 11.35 18.16 13.57
CA LEU A 410 10.25 17.20 13.59
C LEU A 410 9.79 16.80 12.19
N ASN A 411 10.14 17.56 11.14
CA ASN A 411 9.70 17.37 9.76
C ASN A 411 8.22 16.94 9.63
N GLY A 412 7.33 17.58 10.39
CA GLY A 412 5.90 17.27 10.41
C GLY A 412 5.52 15.87 10.89
N SER A 413 6.42 15.13 11.53
CA SER A 413 6.23 13.76 12.00
C SER A 413 5.23 13.64 13.15
N SER A 414 4.81 12.39 13.40
CA SER A 414 3.93 12.01 14.50
C SER A 414 4.55 12.22 15.91
N ALA A 415 5.88 12.38 16.02
CA ALA A 415 6.59 12.64 17.27
C ALA A 415 6.28 14.00 17.91
N SER A 416 5.75 14.97 17.14
CA SER A 416 5.67 16.38 17.54
C SER A 416 5.09 16.63 18.94
N ARG A 417 3.98 16.00 19.30
CA ARG A 417 3.37 16.15 20.64
C ARG A 417 4.17 15.48 21.74
N VAL A 418 4.65 14.26 21.49
CA VAL A 418 5.40 13.46 22.48
C VAL A 418 6.72 14.16 22.80
N ILE A 419 7.47 14.61 21.79
CA ILE A 419 8.72 15.36 21.96
C ILE A 419 8.47 16.67 22.71
N SER A 420 7.41 17.41 22.36
CA SER A 420 7.07 18.65 23.08
C SER A 420 6.80 18.41 24.56
N GLU A 421 6.09 17.33 24.90
CA GLU A 421 5.83 16.96 26.29
C GLU A 421 7.11 16.50 27.00
N LEU A 422 7.97 15.72 26.34
CA LEU A 422 9.26 15.29 26.89
C LEU A 422 10.20 16.47 27.16
N VAL A 423 10.30 17.42 26.24
CA VAL A 423 11.09 18.66 26.42
C VAL A 423 10.60 19.42 27.65
N LYS A 424 9.28 19.51 27.85
CA LYS A 424 8.68 20.16 29.02
C LYS A 424 8.94 19.38 30.32
N GLU A 425 8.77 18.07 30.31
CA GLU A 425 8.92 17.19 31.47
C GLU A 425 10.38 17.06 31.93
N LEU A 426 11.31 16.96 30.97
CA LEU A 426 12.75 16.83 31.19
C LEU A 426 13.50 18.16 31.17
N LYS A 427 12.84 19.28 30.82
CA LYS A 427 13.38 20.65 30.87
C LYS A 427 14.75 20.84 30.19
N PHE A 428 15.10 20.03 29.18
CA PHE A 428 16.32 20.23 28.39
C PHE A 428 16.10 21.32 27.32
N ASN A 429 17.18 21.97 26.87
CA ASN A 429 17.10 23.10 25.96
C ASN A 429 17.02 22.64 24.51
N ALA A 430 15.80 22.51 23.97
CA ALA A 430 15.58 22.09 22.60
C ALA A 430 14.97 23.20 21.74
N LYS A 431 15.65 23.56 20.65
CA LYS A 431 15.06 24.32 19.55
C LYS A 431 14.29 23.36 18.65
N ILE A 432 12.97 23.32 18.82
CA ILE A 432 12.09 22.51 17.97
C ILE A 432 11.71 23.28 16.71
N ILE A 433 11.92 22.69 15.54
CA ILE A 433 11.52 23.22 14.22
C ILE A 433 10.56 22.24 13.50
N ASN A 434 9.86 22.74 12.47
CA ASN A 434 9.00 21.95 11.57
C ASN A 434 7.93 21.10 12.28
N LYS A 435 7.29 21.67 13.31
CA LYS A 435 6.37 20.96 14.23
C LYS A 435 4.99 20.60 13.66
N LYS A 436 4.60 21.11 12.49
CA LYS A 436 3.23 21.03 11.98
C LYS A 436 3.01 19.67 11.31
N PHE A 437 2.07 18.88 11.84
CA PHE A 437 1.77 17.54 11.33
C PHE A 437 1.48 17.54 9.83
N GLY A 438 2.11 16.59 9.12
CA GLY A 438 1.87 16.36 7.69
C GLY A 438 2.34 17.50 6.80
N GLN A 439 3.23 18.37 7.31
CA GLN A 439 3.97 19.36 6.53
C GLN A 439 5.45 18.96 6.57
N PHE A 440 5.92 18.42 5.45
CA PHE A 440 7.28 17.91 5.30
C PHE A 440 8.12 18.97 4.56
N GLU A 441 9.16 19.48 5.20
CA GLU A 441 10.09 20.47 4.64
C GLU A 441 11.22 19.83 3.84
N HIS A 442 11.53 18.57 4.14
CA HIS A 442 12.48 17.73 3.41
C HIS A 442 11.94 16.31 3.24
N LYS A 443 12.68 15.46 2.53
CA LYS A 443 12.29 14.05 2.30
C LYS A 443 11.97 13.37 3.63
N ILE A 444 10.89 12.58 3.64
CA ILE A 444 10.37 11.91 4.85
C ILE A 444 11.38 10.90 5.42
N GLU A 445 12.10 10.20 4.55
CA GLU A 445 13.23 9.38 5.00
C GLU A 445 14.40 10.30 5.40
N PRO A 446 14.88 10.25 6.66
CA PRO A 446 15.93 11.14 7.14
C PRO A 446 17.31 10.63 6.68
N THR A 447 17.58 10.67 5.38
CA THR A 447 18.89 10.35 4.80
C THR A 447 19.84 11.55 4.88
N GLU A 448 21.15 11.33 4.82
CA GLU A 448 22.15 12.41 4.95
C GLU A 448 21.92 13.55 3.94
N ASP A 449 21.59 13.22 2.68
CA ASP A 449 21.24 14.16 1.61
C ASP A 449 19.95 14.95 1.88
N ALA A 450 19.01 14.37 2.62
CA ALA A 450 17.77 15.06 2.99
C ALA A 450 17.97 16.08 4.13
N LEU A 451 19.12 16.04 4.80
CA LEU A 451 19.37 16.77 6.06
C LEU A 451 20.46 17.84 5.93
N GLU A 452 20.82 18.25 4.71
CA GLU A 452 21.88 19.25 4.46
C GLU A 452 21.67 20.55 5.26
N GLU A 453 20.44 21.06 5.31
CA GLU A 453 20.10 22.27 6.07
C GLU A 453 20.29 22.07 7.58
N LEU A 454 19.80 20.95 8.12
CA LEU A 454 19.95 20.63 9.53
C LEU A 454 21.43 20.42 9.89
N ILE A 455 22.20 19.75 9.03
CA ILE A 455 23.65 19.57 9.19
C ILE A 455 24.37 20.91 9.23
N SER A 456 24.06 21.81 8.30
CA SER A 456 24.64 23.15 8.26
C SER A 456 24.31 23.94 9.54
N LEU A 457 23.05 23.90 9.97
CA LEU A 457 22.60 24.57 11.18
C LEU A 457 23.27 24.01 12.45
N CYS A 458 23.46 22.69 12.54
CA CYS A 458 24.16 22.06 13.66
C CYS A 458 25.61 22.53 13.75
N LYS A 459 26.32 22.63 12.61
CA LYS A 459 27.70 23.15 12.54
C LYS A 459 27.75 24.63 12.95
N GLU A 460 26.86 25.46 12.40
CA GLU A 460 26.82 26.90 12.69
C GLU A 460 26.56 27.17 14.18
N LYS A 461 25.69 26.39 14.81
CA LYS A 461 25.33 26.54 16.22
C LYS A 461 26.17 25.71 17.18
N ASN A 462 27.11 24.90 16.67
CA ASN A 462 27.86 23.90 17.44
C ASN A 462 26.92 23.11 18.39
N THR A 463 25.81 22.60 17.85
CA THR A 463 24.72 22.00 18.61
C THR A 463 24.28 20.71 17.90
N ALA A 464 24.04 19.63 18.66
CA ALA A 464 23.60 18.37 18.08
C ALA A 464 22.15 18.47 17.54
N GLY A 465 21.90 17.73 16.46
CA GLY A 465 20.61 17.68 15.77
C GLY A 465 19.94 16.32 15.91
N ALA A 466 18.61 16.32 15.94
CA ALA A 466 17.79 15.10 15.88
C ALA A 466 16.63 15.28 14.90
N THR A 467 16.31 14.23 14.15
CA THR A 467 15.15 14.19 13.26
C THR A 467 14.55 12.79 13.18
N PHE A 468 13.28 12.72 12.77
CA PHE A 468 12.47 11.51 12.74
C PHE A 468 11.84 11.32 11.37
N ASP A 469 11.51 10.07 11.03
CA ASP A 469 10.58 9.82 9.92
C ASP A 469 9.13 10.07 10.36
N CYS A 470 8.21 10.02 9.38
CA CYS A 470 6.81 10.41 9.57
C CYS A 470 6.13 9.67 10.73
N ASP A 471 6.32 8.36 10.83
CA ASP A 471 5.73 7.51 11.88
C ASP A 471 6.64 7.32 13.11
N SER A 472 7.82 7.94 13.08
CA SER A 472 8.74 8.12 14.20
C SER A 472 9.24 6.81 14.83
N ASP A 473 9.31 5.75 14.01
CA ASP A 473 10.01 4.51 14.36
C ASP A 473 11.53 4.63 14.11
N ARG A 474 11.97 5.64 13.34
CA ARG A 474 13.38 5.95 13.06
C ARG A 474 13.85 7.24 13.70
N LEU A 475 15.13 7.26 14.04
CA LEU A 475 15.87 8.45 14.46
C LEU A 475 17.08 8.62 13.53
N ALA A 476 17.38 9.85 13.16
CA ALA A 476 18.70 10.25 12.68
C ALA A 476 19.25 11.34 13.60
N LEU A 477 20.56 11.30 13.84
CA LEU A 477 21.26 12.26 14.68
C LEU A 477 22.37 12.94 13.88
N ILE A 478 22.66 14.17 14.27
CA ILE A 478 23.76 14.96 13.72
C ILE A 478 24.58 15.46 14.89
N THR A 479 25.89 15.19 14.88
CA THR A 479 26.78 15.72 15.92
C THR A 479 26.88 17.25 15.83
N GLU A 480 27.41 17.86 16.88
CA GLU A 480 27.78 19.28 16.93
C GLU A 480 28.71 19.70 15.77
N LYS A 481 29.58 18.79 15.30
CA LYS A 481 30.46 19.01 14.12
C LYS A 481 29.81 18.70 12.77
N GLY A 482 28.50 18.43 12.76
CA GLY A 482 27.71 18.11 11.58
C GLY A 482 28.00 16.75 10.93
N LYS A 483 28.53 15.77 11.69
CA LYS A 483 28.58 14.38 11.25
C LYS A 483 27.18 13.77 11.36
N TYR A 484 26.67 13.20 10.28
CA TYR A 484 25.44 12.40 10.28
C TYR A 484 25.70 11.02 10.88
N LEU A 485 24.82 10.60 11.79
CA LEU A 485 24.79 9.26 12.37
C LEU A 485 23.58 8.51 11.83
N SER A 486 23.83 7.36 11.22
CA SER A 486 22.79 6.47 10.74
C SER A 486 22.23 5.60 11.88
N GLY A 487 21.23 4.78 11.56
CA GLY A 487 20.67 3.83 12.53
C GLY A 487 21.70 2.83 13.09
N ASN A 488 22.82 2.56 12.39
CA ASN A 488 23.87 1.68 12.90
C ASN A 488 24.63 2.33 14.07
N GLU A 489 25.05 3.60 13.92
CA GLU A 489 25.74 4.35 14.97
C GLU A 489 24.80 4.63 16.15
N ILE A 490 23.53 4.96 15.87
CA ILE A 490 22.50 5.16 16.90
C ILE A 490 22.30 3.88 17.73
N PHE A 491 22.22 2.72 17.06
CA PHE A 491 22.16 1.43 17.76
C PHE A 491 23.45 1.18 18.56
N ALA A 492 24.63 1.43 17.98
CA ALA A 492 25.91 1.24 18.68
C ALA A 492 25.98 2.05 19.99
N LEU A 493 25.65 3.35 19.92
CA LEU A 493 25.63 4.24 21.09
C LEU A 493 24.61 3.79 22.14
N GLY A 494 23.39 3.49 21.70
CA GLY A 494 22.33 3.00 22.59
C GLY A 494 22.70 1.68 23.26
N LEU A 495 23.33 0.77 22.52
CA LEU A 495 23.78 -0.52 23.02
C LEU A 495 24.89 -0.38 24.06
N ILE A 496 25.89 0.48 23.82
CA ILE A 496 26.96 0.73 24.80
C ILE A 496 26.35 1.25 26.11
N ASN A 497 25.49 2.28 26.05
CA ASN A 497 24.84 2.80 27.26
C ASN A 497 24.01 1.72 27.97
N PHE A 498 23.26 0.92 27.21
CA PHE A 498 22.47 -0.17 27.77
C PHE A 498 23.34 -1.22 28.48
N LEU A 499 24.46 -1.63 27.87
CA LEU A 499 25.36 -2.66 28.40
C LEU A 499 26.17 -2.19 29.61
N LYS A 500 26.35 -0.87 29.82
CA LYS A 500 26.97 -0.34 31.05
C LYS A 500 26.12 -0.61 32.30
N ALA A 501 24.80 -0.70 32.15
CA ALA A 501 23.87 -0.87 33.27
C ALA A 501 23.19 -2.25 33.30
N ASN A 502 23.25 -3.00 32.20
CA ASN A 502 22.52 -4.26 32.03
C ASN A 502 23.40 -5.28 31.31
N ARG A 503 23.17 -6.56 31.55
CA ARG A 503 23.77 -7.62 30.74
C ARG A 503 22.66 -8.35 29.99
N SER A 504 22.73 -8.37 28.66
CA SER A 504 21.73 -9.04 27.81
C SER A 504 22.39 -9.62 26.58
N ARG A 505 21.85 -10.72 26.06
CA ARG A 505 22.11 -11.14 24.68
C ARG A 505 21.51 -10.11 23.70
N VAL A 506 22.03 -10.05 22.48
CA VAL A 506 21.65 -9.06 21.47
C VAL A 506 21.11 -9.75 20.23
N VAL A 507 20.07 -9.19 19.62
CA VAL A 507 19.54 -9.63 18.31
C VAL A 507 19.74 -8.54 17.27
N ILE A 508 20.26 -8.87 16.10
CA ILE A 508 20.38 -7.94 14.98
C ILE A 508 19.79 -8.58 13.71
N ASN A 509 19.34 -7.76 12.76
CA ASN A 509 19.09 -8.27 11.42
C ASN A 509 20.41 -8.46 10.64
N ASN A 510 20.37 -9.27 9.59
CA ASN A 510 21.52 -9.63 8.76
C ASN A 510 22.17 -8.46 7.98
N MET A 511 21.49 -7.32 7.88
CA MET A 511 21.98 -6.09 7.25
C MET A 511 22.63 -5.11 8.25
N THR A 512 22.53 -5.36 9.56
CA THR A 512 23.11 -4.48 10.57
C THR A 512 24.64 -4.53 10.54
N SER A 513 25.28 -3.37 10.68
CA SER A 513 26.74 -3.26 10.70
C SER A 513 27.37 -4.14 11.78
N TYR A 514 28.55 -4.69 11.50
CA TYR A 514 29.33 -5.43 12.49
C TYR A 514 29.92 -4.55 13.61
N ILE A 515 29.66 -3.24 13.59
CA ILE A 515 29.96 -2.36 14.74
C ILE A 515 29.30 -2.89 16.03
N ILE A 516 28.09 -3.44 15.90
CA ILE A 516 27.36 -4.08 17.00
C ILE A 516 28.06 -5.37 17.44
N LYS A 517 28.63 -6.11 16.49
CA LYS A 517 29.40 -7.33 16.75
C LYS A 517 30.69 -7.03 17.51
N ASP A 518 31.40 -5.98 17.11
CA ASP A 518 32.62 -5.55 17.77
C ASP A 518 32.35 -5.15 19.23
N ILE A 519 31.32 -4.34 19.48
CA ILE A 519 30.88 -3.95 20.83
C ILE A 519 30.51 -5.17 21.69
N CYS A 520 29.75 -6.12 21.14
CA CYS A 520 29.35 -7.30 21.89
C CYS A 520 30.53 -8.23 22.18
N ASN A 521 31.45 -8.41 21.25
CA ASN A 521 32.64 -9.23 21.44
C ASN A 521 33.50 -8.68 22.58
N GLU A 522 33.72 -7.36 22.61
CA GLU A 522 34.45 -6.69 23.69
C GLU A 522 33.77 -6.87 25.06
N ALA A 523 32.44 -6.82 25.10
CA ALA A 523 31.66 -7.03 26.32
C ALA A 523 31.44 -8.52 26.71
N GLY A 524 31.90 -9.47 25.88
CA GLY A 524 31.63 -10.89 26.07
C GLY A 524 30.14 -11.23 26.00
N ILE A 525 29.42 -10.60 25.07
CA ILE A 525 27.97 -10.70 24.87
C ILE A 525 27.66 -11.53 23.62
N LYS A 526 26.70 -12.45 23.75
CA LYS A 526 26.25 -13.30 22.65
C LYS A 526 25.28 -12.54 21.72
N ILE A 527 25.51 -12.67 20.41
CA ILE A 527 24.65 -12.12 19.35
C ILE A 527 23.88 -13.23 18.63
N TYR A 528 22.66 -12.91 18.21
CA TYR A 528 21.87 -13.67 17.25
C TYR A 528 21.55 -12.80 16.03
N GLU A 529 21.64 -13.39 14.84
CA GLU A 529 21.27 -12.74 13.58
C GLU A 529 19.94 -13.29 13.07
N THR A 530 19.06 -12.41 12.59
CA THR A 530 17.79 -12.75 11.91
C THR A 530 17.78 -12.21 10.48
N ASP A 531 16.79 -12.61 9.69
CA ASP A 531 16.51 -11.89 8.43
C ASP A 531 15.94 -10.49 8.70
N VAL A 532 15.94 -9.64 7.67
CA VAL A 532 15.35 -8.28 7.70
C VAL A 532 13.86 -8.33 8.03
N GLY A 533 13.42 -7.40 8.88
CA GLY A 533 12.05 -7.27 9.33
C GLY A 533 12.00 -7.13 10.85
N GLU A 534 11.41 -6.03 11.32
CA GLU A 534 11.24 -5.75 12.75
C GLU A 534 10.57 -6.91 13.51
N CYS A 535 9.55 -7.53 12.92
CA CYS A 535 8.88 -8.69 13.51
C CYS A 535 9.85 -9.87 13.74
N ASN A 536 10.83 -10.09 12.85
CA ASN A 536 11.81 -11.17 12.98
C ASN A 536 12.76 -10.91 14.15
N VAL A 537 13.19 -9.65 14.31
CA VAL A 537 14.04 -9.24 15.44
C VAL A 537 13.27 -9.42 16.76
N VAL A 538 12.01 -8.99 16.82
CA VAL A 538 11.18 -9.06 18.03
C VAL A 538 10.87 -10.51 18.43
N GLU A 539 10.53 -11.38 17.47
CA GLU A 539 10.31 -12.80 17.72
C GLU A 539 11.59 -13.49 18.21
N ALA A 540 12.75 -13.17 17.61
CA ALA A 540 14.02 -13.70 18.08
C ALA A 540 14.41 -13.15 19.46
N MET A 541 14.14 -11.87 19.77
CA MET A 541 14.36 -11.30 21.10
C MET A 541 13.52 -12.05 22.14
N LYS A 542 12.25 -12.31 21.85
CA LYS A 542 11.35 -13.10 22.71
C LYS A 542 11.85 -14.54 22.88
N ALA A 543 12.22 -15.20 21.79
CA ALA A 543 12.66 -16.60 21.82
C ALA A 543 14.02 -16.81 22.49
N LYS A 544 14.88 -15.79 22.51
CA LYS A 544 16.24 -15.85 23.10
C LYS A 544 16.38 -15.09 24.41
N ASP A 545 15.28 -14.53 24.91
CA ASP A 545 15.22 -13.72 26.14
C ASP A 545 16.24 -12.56 26.08
N CYS A 546 16.17 -11.79 25.00
CA CYS A 546 17.01 -10.61 24.77
C CYS A 546 16.26 -9.33 25.13
N LEU A 547 16.89 -8.47 25.92
CA LEU A 547 16.36 -7.16 26.30
C LEU A 547 16.69 -6.06 25.28
N VAL A 548 17.62 -6.32 24.37
CA VAL A 548 18.04 -5.37 23.34
C VAL A 548 18.21 -6.08 22.00
N GLY A 549 17.75 -5.43 20.93
CA GLY A 549 17.98 -5.84 19.56
C GLY A 549 17.82 -4.68 18.60
N GLY A 550 17.84 -4.90 17.29
CA GLY A 550 17.61 -3.80 16.35
C GLY A 550 17.77 -4.14 14.88
N GLU A 551 17.37 -3.17 14.07
CA GLU A 551 17.63 -3.11 12.64
C GLU A 551 18.48 -1.87 12.36
N GLY A 552 19.76 -1.91 12.71
CA GLY A 552 20.65 -0.75 12.65
C GLY A 552 20.64 -0.11 11.26
N SER A 553 20.65 -0.92 10.20
CA SER A 553 20.57 -0.42 8.82
C SER A 553 19.28 0.32 8.47
N SER A 554 18.20 0.09 9.22
CA SER A 554 16.83 0.50 8.85
C SER A 554 16.15 1.43 9.86
N GLY A 555 16.79 1.82 10.96
CA GLY A 555 16.17 2.77 11.89
C GLY A 555 16.58 2.73 13.36
N GLY A 556 17.56 1.90 13.74
CA GLY A 556 18.07 1.88 15.13
C GLY A 556 17.71 0.61 15.88
N PHE A 557 17.39 0.74 17.17
CA PHE A 557 17.32 -0.36 18.12
C PHE A 557 16.00 -0.46 18.86
N ILE A 558 15.79 -1.60 19.50
CA ILE A 558 14.61 -2.03 20.22
C ILE A 558 15.06 -2.36 21.64
N LEU A 559 14.41 -1.74 22.64
CA LEU A 559 14.59 -2.08 24.05
C LEU A 559 13.33 -2.71 24.60
N TRP A 560 13.47 -3.87 25.22
CA TRP A 560 12.36 -4.54 25.88
C TRP A 560 11.89 -3.73 27.11
N PRO A 561 10.57 -3.60 27.34
CA PRO A 561 9.47 -4.28 26.67
C PRO A 561 8.90 -3.58 25.43
N SER A 562 9.52 -2.55 24.84
CA SER A 562 9.11 -2.08 23.51
C SER A 562 9.19 -3.20 22.47
N ARG A 563 8.25 -3.22 21.53
CA ARG A 563 8.10 -4.28 20.50
C ARG A 563 8.38 -3.80 19.09
N CYS A 564 8.93 -2.60 18.97
CA CYS A 564 9.41 -2.03 17.73
C CYS A 564 10.58 -1.10 17.99
N ARG A 565 11.17 -0.61 16.91
CA ARG A 565 12.10 0.51 16.96
C ARG A 565 11.33 1.75 17.40
N ASP A 566 11.98 2.51 18.25
CA ASP A 566 11.38 3.69 18.85
C ASP A 566 12.41 4.81 18.81
N GLY A 567 12.27 5.69 17.81
CA GLY A 567 13.20 6.79 17.60
C GLY A 567 13.21 7.76 18.79
N ILE A 568 12.06 7.94 19.45
CA ILE A 568 11.90 8.85 20.59
C ILE A 568 12.62 8.27 21.81
N LEU A 569 12.41 6.98 22.10
CA LEU A 569 13.15 6.27 23.15
C LEU A 569 14.65 6.25 22.85
N SER A 570 15.05 6.02 21.60
CA SER A 570 16.45 6.02 21.18
C SER A 570 17.12 7.36 21.48
N LEU A 571 16.45 8.49 21.20
CA LEU A 571 16.94 9.82 21.54
C LEU A 571 17.14 9.95 23.06
N LEU A 572 16.15 9.55 23.87
CA LEU A 572 16.24 9.63 25.33
C LEU A 572 17.43 8.82 25.90
N ILE A 573 17.67 7.62 25.38
CA ILE A 573 18.79 6.76 25.81
C ILE A 573 20.15 7.36 25.43
N ILE A 574 20.23 8.04 24.29
CA ILE A 574 21.46 8.71 23.85
C ILE A 574 21.73 9.97 24.68
N LEU A 575 20.69 10.74 25.03
CA LEU A 575 20.84 11.90 25.93
C LEU A 575 21.28 11.47 27.32
N ASP A 576 20.73 10.37 27.85
CA ASP A 576 21.22 9.76 29.08
C ASP A 576 22.70 9.37 28.97
N TYR A 577 23.12 8.83 27.82
CA TYR A 577 24.52 8.45 27.61
C TYR A 577 25.45 9.68 27.62
N MET A 578 25.10 10.73 26.87
CA MET A 578 25.84 12.00 26.84
C MET A 578 26.00 12.60 28.24
N CYS A 579 24.90 12.64 29.00
CA CYS A 579 24.87 13.16 30.36
C CYS A 579 25.75 12.36 31.33
N LYS A 580 25.68 11.02 31.29
CA LYS A 580 26.47 10.17 32.21
C LYS A 580 27.96 10.24 31.95
N GLU A 581 28.35 10.34 30.69
CA GLU A 581 29.75 10.42 30.30
C GLU A 581 30.29 11.85 30.33
N ASN A 582 29.42 12.85 30.49
CA ASN A 582 29.75 14.26 30.33
C ASN A 582 30.49 14.53 29.00
N LYS A 583 29.92 14.00 27.90
CA LYS A 583 30.51 14.03 26.55
C LYS A 583 29.52 14.56 25.53
N THR A 584 30.04 15.23 24.51
CA THR A 584 29.24 15.65 23.36
C THR A 584 28.84 14.44 22.51
N LEU A 585 27.85 14.59 21.63
CA LEU A 585 27.48 13.49 20.73
C LEU A 585 28.64 13.14 19.79
N HIS A 586 29.41 14.16 19.38
CA HIS A 586 30.62 13.95 18.59
C HIS A 586 31.68 13.10 19.32
N ASP A 587 31.94 13.38 20.60
CA ASP A 587 32.94 12.62 21.36
C ASP A 587 32.54 11.15 21.49
N LEU A 588 31.26 10.89 21.79
CA LEU A 588 30.73 9.53 21.86
C LEU A 588 30.82 8.80 20.51
N TYR A 589 30.60 9.51 19.40
CA TYR A 589 30.75 8.96 18.06
C TYR A 589 32.21 8.56 17.76
N GLU A 590 33.18 9.41 18.10
CA GLU A 590 34.61 9.15 17.85
C GLU A 590 35.15 7.95 18.66
N GLU A 591 34.49 7.59 19.76
CA GLU A 591 34.82 6.42 20.58
C GLU A 591 34.27 5.10 20.02
N LEU A 592 33.39 5.15 19.01
CA LEU A 592 32.86 3.94 18.41
C LEU A 592 33.92 3.15 17.63
N PRO A 593 33.82 1.80 17.59
CA PRO A 593 34.66 1.00 16.71
C PRO A 593 34.55 1.46 15.25
N LYS A 594 35.69 1.75 14.62
CA LYS A 594 35.73 2.26 13.25
C LYS A 594 35.37 1.16 12.26
N ARG A 595 34.22 1.32 11.61
CA ARG A 595 33.77 0.50 10.48
C ARG A 595 33.17 1.38 9.39
N TYR A 596 33.33 0.94 8.15
CA TYR A 596 32.78 1.58 6.97
C TYR A 596 31.65 0.71 6.45
N TYR A 597 30.44 1.28 6.46
CA TYR A 597 29.22 0.61 6.03
C TYR A 597 28.63 1.35 4.83
N LYS A 598 28.45 0.67 3.70
CA LYS A 598 27.89 1.26 2.47
C LYS A 598 26.67 0.48 2.01
N LYS A 599 25.57 1.20 1.79
CA LYS A 599 24.39 0.67 1.10
C LYS A 599 24.57 0.82 -0.40
N GLY A 600 24.10 -0.16 -1.14
CA GLY A 600 24.00 -0.12 -2.60
C GLY A 600 22.76 -0.88 -3.07
N GLY A 601 22.61 -0.98 -4.38
CA GLY A 601 21.57 -1.79 -4.97
C GLY A 601 21.59 -1.71 -6.49
N ILE A 602 20.82 -2.59 -7.12
CA ILE A 602 20.56 -2.59 -8.55
C ILE A 602 19.07 -2.70 -8.81
N ASN A 603 18.60 -2.07 -9.87
CA ASN A 603 17.20 -2.14 -10.29
C ASN A 603 17.03 -3.26 -11.33
N LYS A 604 17.08 -4.50 -10.85
CA LYS A 604 16.96 -5.71 -11.66
C LYS A 604 16.22 -6.79 -10.87
N LYS A 605 15.21 -7.40 -11.50
CA LYS A 605 14.59 -8.61 -10.95
C LYS A 605 15.43 -9.81 -11.34
N ILE A 606 15.93 -10.55 -10.34
CA ILE A 606 16.70 -11.77 -10.54
C ILE A 606 15.90 -12.93 -9.94
N GLU A 607 15.46 -13.84 -10.80
CA GLU A 607 14.82 -15.08 -10.37
C GLU A 607 15.85 -16.01 -9.73
N ASN A 608 15.45 -16.68 -8.65
CA ASN A 608 16.30 -17.58 -7.87
C ASN A 608 17.64 -16.92 -7.44
N LEU A 609 17.55 -15.65 -7.00
CA LEU A 609 18.71 -14.85 -6.58
C LEU A 609 19.62 -15.59 -5.58
N ASN A 610 19.03 -16.19 -4.53
CA ASN A 610 19.81 -16.85 -3.49
C ASN A 610 20.51 -18.11 -4.02
N ASP A 611 19.88 -18.87 -4.92
CA ASP A 611 20.50 -20.04 -5.54
C ASP A 611 21.70 -19.63 -6.41
N LYS A 612 21.55 -18.57 -7.23
CA LYS A 612 22.65 -18.02 -8.05
C LYS A 612 23.81 -17.50 -7.18
N LEU A 613 23.50 -16.85 -6.06
CA LEU A 613 24.50 -16.37 -5.10
C LEU A 613 25.23 -17.52 -4.41
N GLU A 614 24.51 -18.58 -4.05
CA GLU A 614 25.06 -19.80 -3.45
C GLU A 614 26.03 -20.48 -4.42
N ASP A 615 25.62 -20.72 -5.67
CA ASP A 615 26.48 -21.27 -6.73
C ASP A 615 27.72 -20.41 -6.98
N TRP A 616 27.56 -19.08 -6.95
CA TRP A 616 28.69 -18.16 -7.11
C TRP A 616 29.65 -18.23 -5.91
N CYS A 617 29.14 -18.29 -4.69
CA CYS A 617 29.98 -18.43 -3.48
C CYS A 617 30.73 -19.77 -3.48
N MET A 618 30.07 -20.87 -3.82
CA MET A 618 30.71 -22.19 -3.91
C MET A 618 31.84 -22.22 -4.93
N ARG A 619 31.62 -21.68 -6.14
CA ARG A 619 32.66 -21.59 -7.20
C ARG A 619 33.88 -20.75 -6.80
N ASN A 620 33.68 -19.76 -5.93
CA ASN A 620 34.76 -18.87 -5.47
C ASN A 620 35.27 -19.22 -4.06
N ASN A 621 34.80 -20.31 -3.46
CA ASN A 621 35.14 -20.75 -2.11
C ASN A 621 34.92 -19.68 -1.02
N PHE A 622 33.80 -18.94 -1.10
CA PHE A 622 33.40 -17.97 -0.09
C PHE A 622 32.42 -18.57 0.92
N ASN A 623 32.60 -18.22 2.20
CA ASN A 623 31.64 -18.56 3.23
C ASN A 623 30.38 -17.71 3.09
N PHE A 624 29.22 -18.28 3.38
CA PHE A 624 27.94 -17.56 3.33
C PHE A 624 26.94 -18.06 4.36
N LYS A 625 25.93 -17.24 4.65
CA LYS A 625 24.71 -17.58 5.38
C LYS A 625 23.51 -17.27 4.48
N ASN A 626 22.73 -18.30 4.19
CA ASN A 626 21.46 -18.18 3.47
C ASN A 626 20.30 -18.17 4.50
N PHE A 627 19.51 -17.10 4.53
CA PHE A 627 18.41 -16.97 5.49
C PHE A 627 17.09 -17.57 4.97
N GLY A 628 17.13 -18.23 3.81
CA GLY A 628 16.00 -18.93 3.20
C GLY A 628 15.54 -18.33 1.87
N LYS A 629 14.47 -18.91 1.31
CA LYS A 629 13.94 -18.49 0.00
C LYS A 629 13.28 -17.11 0.10
N ASN A 630 13.72 -16.16 -0.74
CA ASN A 630 13.30 -14.75 -0.73
C ASN A 630 13.70 -13.95 0.53
N ALA A 631 14.63 -14.48 1.34
CA ALA A 631 15.24 -13.82 2.48
C ALA A 631 16.60 -13.21 2.08
N GLY A 632 17.27 -12.51 3.00
CA GLY A 632 18.62 -12.02 2.76
C GLY A 632 19.66 -13.14 2.64
N PHE A 633 20.76 -12.82 1.96
CA PHE A 633 21.91 -13.68 1.74
C PHE A 633 23.16 -12.92 2.18
N LYS A 634 24.00 -13.52 3.03
CA LYS A 634 25.17 -12.84 3.59
C LYS A 634 26.44 -13.60 3.26
N ILE A 635 27.33 -12.98 2.51
CA ILE A 635 28.65 -13.48 2.11
C ILE A 635 29.68 -12.96 3.10
N MET A 636 30.48 -13.85 3.67
CA MET A 636 31.55 -13.54 4.60
C MET A 636 32.89 -13.78 3.89
N PHE A 637 33.54 -12.71 3.47
CA PHE A 637 34.86 -12.78 2.82
C PHE A 637 35.97 -13.01 3.84
N THR A 638 35.86 -12.37 5.00
CA THR A 638 36.71 -12.60 6.18
C THR A 638 35.84 -12.43 7.44
N GLU A 639 36.43 -12.58 8.63
CA GLU A 639 35.71 -12.27 9.89
C GLU A 639 35.26 -10.81 9.98
N ASP A 640 35.98 -9.92 9.29
CA ASP A 640 35.81 -8.46 9.31
C ASP A 640 35.19 -7.89 8.04
N ILE A 641 34.96 -8.68 6.99
CA ILE A 641 34.45 -8.21 5.70
C ILE A 641 33.27 -9.06 5.27
N TRP A 642 32.11 -8.43 5.09
CA TRP A 642 30.92 -9.11 4.60
C TRP A 642 30.11 -8.27 3.62
N VAL A 643 29.31 -8.98 2.82
CA VAL A 643 28.29 -8.39 1.94
C VAL A 643 26.96 -9.08 2.19
N ALA A 644 25.91 -8.32 2.46
CA ALA A 644 24.55 -8.83 2.53
C ALA A 644 23.74 -8.33 1.33
N ILE A 645 22.93 -9.22 0.76
CA ILE A 645 22.19 -9.01 -0.48
C ILE A 645 20.77 -9.50 -0.26
N ARG A 646 19.78 -8.76 -0.73
CA ARG A 646 18.38 -9.20 -0.68
C ARG A 646 17.54 -8.52 -1.74
N SER A 647 16.46 -9.17 -2.15
CA SER A 647 15.36 -8.49 -2.83
C SER A 647 14.65 -7.54 -1.87
N SER A 648 14.27 -6.36 -2.35
CA SER A 648 13.48 -5.41 -1.57
C SER A 648 12.04 -5.91 -1.43
N GLN A 649 11.52 -5.85 -0.22
CA GLN A 649 10.14 -6.24 0.09
C GLN A 649 9.15 -5.13 -0.28
N THR A 650 9.63 -3.88 -0.30
CA THR A 650 8.81 -2.71 -0.61
C THR A 650 8.94 -2.28 -2.08
N GLU A 651 9.95 -2.74 -2.80
CA GLU A 651 10.27 -2.30 -4.16
C GLU A 651 10.62 -3.52 -5.03
N PRO A 652 9.67 -4.12 -5.76
CA PRO A 652 9.81 -5.46 -6.35
C PRO A 652 10.97 -5.68 -7.32
N SER A 653 11.51 -4.60 -7.92
CA SER A 653 12.63 -4.65 -8.87
C SER A 653 13.97 -4.26 -8.25
N LEU A 654 14.01 -3.86 -6.98
CA LEU A 654 15.22 -3.42 -6.31
C LEU A 654 15.87 -4.57 -5.56
N ILE A 655 17.13 -4.87 -5.87
CA ILE A 655 18.00 -5.70 -5.03
C ILE A 655 18.88 -4.76 -4.21
N ARG A 656 18.86 -4.93 -2.89
CA ARG A 656 19.64 -4.14 -1.94
C ARG A 656 20.93 -4.86 -1.59
N ILE A 657 22.00 -4.10 -1.50
CA ILE A 657 23.34 -4.54 -1.11
C ILE A 657 23.74 -3.75 0.14
N ALA A 658 24.36 -4.40 1.11
CA ALA A 658 25.10 -3.76 2.18
C ALA A 658 26.48 -4.37 2.27
N VAL A 659 27.50 -3.51 2.33
CA VAL A 659 28.89 -3.90 2.51
C VAL A 659 29.39 -3.26 3.79
N ASP A 660 30.15 -4.03 4.56
CA ASP A 660 30.73 -3.58 5.82
C ASP A 660 32.17 -4.11 5.93
N SER A 661 33.11 -3.21 6.23
CA SER A 661 34.48 -3.58 6.55
C SER A 661 35.20 -2.54 7.42
N LYS A 662 36.45 -2.82 7.77
CA LYS A 662 37.36 -1.86 8.45
C LYS A 662 38.10 -0.91 7.50
N SER A 663 37.87 -0.99 6.18
CA SER A 663 38.52 -0.14 5.19
C SER A 663 37.50 0.48 4.23
N GLU A 664 37.53 1.80 4.13
CA GLU A 664 36.66 2.56 3.21
C GLU A 664 36.84 2.08 1.77
N ALA A 665 38.09 2.08 1.28
CA ALA A 665 38.43 1.65 -0.08
C ALA A 665 37.95 0.23 -0.41
N VAL A 666 38.06 -0.72 0.54
CA VAL A 666 37.56 -2.09 0.36
C VAL A 666 36.03 -2.09 0.27
N THR A 667 35.37 -1.35 1.15
CA THR A 667 33.90 -1.25 1.20
C THR A 667 33.35 -0.72 -0.13
N GLU A 668 33.97 0.33 -0.68
CA GLU A 668 33.55 0.92 -1.95
C GLU A 668 33.79 -0.01 -3.13
N LYS A 669 35.01 -0.54 -3.25
CA LYS A 669 35.38 -1.45 -4.34
C LYS A 669 34.51 -2.71 -4.34
N LEU A 670 34.22 -3.25 -3.16
CA LEU A 670 33.39 -4.45 -3.02
C LEU A 670 31.92 -4.16 -3.30
N THR A 671 31.41 -2.97 -2.92
CA THR A 671 30.04 -2.54 -3.28
C THR A 671 29.85 -2.52 -4.79
N GLU A 672 30.75 -1.88 -5.53
CA GLU A 672 30.66 -1.82 -7.00
C GLU A 672 30.87 -3.20 -7.65
N LYS A 673 31.85 -3.98 -7.18
CA LYS A 673 32.05 -5.35 -7.66
C LYS A 673 30.79 -6.19 -7.52
N MET A 674 30.07 -6.09 -6.41
CA MET A 674 28.86 -6.87 -6.18
C MET A 674 27.68 -6.40 -7.02
N LYS A 675 27.59 -5.11 -7.35
CA LYS A 675 26.62 -4.65 -8.37
C LYS A 675 26.90 -5.31 -9.72
N THR A 676 28.16 -5.31 -10.19
CA THR A 676 28.53 -5.94 -11.46
C THR A 676 28.24 -7.44 -11.48
N VAL A 677 28.51 -8.16 -10.38
CA VAL A 677 28.16 -9.59 -10.26
C VAL A 677 26.66 -9.81 -10.42
N LEU A 678 25.85 -9.01 -9.72
CA LEU A 678 24.39 -9.11 -9.79
C LEU A 678 23.83 -8.67 -11.15
N GLU A 679 24.46 -7.71 -11.83
CA GLU A 679 24.11 -7.34 -13.20
C GLU A 679 24.38 -8.48 -14.20
N GLY A 680 25.39 -9.31 -13.93
CA GLY A 680 25.72 -10.49 -14.74
C GLY A 680 24.83 -11.71 -14.51
N PHE A 681 24.02 -11.72 -13.44
CA PHE A 681 23.03 -12.78 -13.14
C PHE A 681 21.72 -12.58 -13.88
#